data_AF-A0A931F2I5-F1
#
_entry.id   AF-A0A931F2I5-F1
#
_cell.length_a   1.000
_cell.length_b   1.000
_cell.length_c   1.000
_cell.angle_alpha   90.00
_cell.angle_beta   90.00
_cell.angle_gamma   90.00
#
_symmetry.space_group_name_H-M   'P 1'
#
loop_
_entity.id
_entity.type
_entity.pdbx_description
1 polymer ?
#
loop_
_entity_poly.entity_id
_entity_poly.type
_entity_poly.pdbx_seq_one_letter_code
_entity_poly.pdbx_strand_id
1 'polypeptide(L)'
;MPGMARERLAELLDASAAPAASSVYRKLSATDLSVVVDGVGPLRFPVSDEQGVQLRGLGRRARFGRGEQTLTDPEVRDTWEIPKESVRIEWTEAFAAVLDGMRAELGLPPHCELTPELHSMLLYETGQFFVAHQDSEKDDAMVATLVVTLPSAHTGGELVIEHQGQTKKYRGLKTAVSLVAFYADCRHQVLPVKSGNRFTLTYNLLLTGDSQDAAAEHPLVSDLAACLHTHFTTPVVLPYSHRRGDPPARLAYLLDHEYTARGLSWSRLKGSDAARGALLRAAAERAGCEIALALAEIQETWDAYDPDEDEDAWYGDHEDEDPDYGEDSGSADNRQYVLQDLIETTTTLAHWIGPETGRLEDISLDLSDAEVASTTPTADMTPYSSEYEGYMGNYGNTLDRWYRRAALVIWPRGQGFASRAEASPGWALDELTAMAGAGEIAQAREAARSLESFWHAAGRYAGQTELLGKALEAARELDDAQIAAMLLRPFALERLVPEHGPAFAGLATHYGSTWINGLLRDWSEGWRPGSYGLAQAPLEWLENLPRLCTALSVEGSPSITAARRIVGLSWTMFAGQVGPALDGPLTSRQEAWLTALGAPCSGIIAAATRLGSTDVLEDAQKLARTAGGRAHVLAMATLRAAGAQQAGFGELAVHCAERIRALLAQPQRAPGDWSIELPTGCACELCEVVDTFLRHPERRALDWPLAKDKRRHVHARIDDAELPVRHETRRQGRPYTLVLTKTEDLFERERLARECHEANLAWLTDDWKVST
;
A
#
# COMPACT_ATOMS: atom_id res chain seq x y z
N MET A 1 10.55 26.09 25.89
CA MET A 1 9.19 26.55 25.52
C MET A 1 8.22 25.60 26.19
N PRO A 2 7.04 26.04 26.68
CA PRO A 2 6.04 25.05 27.10
C PRO A 2 5.79 24.13 25.89
N GLY A 3 5.96 22.82 26.08
CA GLY A 3 5.74 21.83 25.04
C GLY A 3 4.33 21.95 24.45
N MET A 4 4.15 21.46 23.23
CA MET A 4 2.81 21.36 22.62
C MET A 4 1.87 20.60 23.59
N ALA A 5 0.57 20.90 23.58
CA ALA A 5 -0.38 20.32 24.54
C ALA A 5 -0.33 18.77 24.60
N ARG A 6 -0.04 18.14 23.46
CA ARG A 6 0.16 16.69 23.34
C ARG A 6 1.44 16.16 24.02
N GLU A 7 2.53 16.93 23.99
CA GLU A 7 3.78 16.61 24.68
C GLU A 7 3.56 16.69 26.20
N ARG A 8 2.87 17.75 26.65
CA ARG A 8 2.50 17.88 28.06
C ARG A 8 1.60 16.74 28.54
N LEU A 9 0.66 16.31 27.70
CA LEU A 9 -0.18 15.14 27.97
C LEU A 9 0.66 13.87 28.12
N ALA A 10 1.63 13.63 27.23
CA ALA A 10 2.53 12.49 27.30
C ALA A 10 3.42 12.52 28.57
N GLU A 11 3.96 13.69 28.96
CA GLU A 11 4.72 13.87 30.20
C GLU A 11 3.89 13.54 31.46
N LEU A 12 2.63 13.98 31.51
CA LEU A 12 1.74 13.71 32.64
C LEU A 12 1.41 12.22 32.75
N LEU A 13 1.22 11.55 31.61
CA LEU A 13 0.95 10.12 31.57
C LEU A 13 2.18 9.30 31.98
N ASP A 14 3.38 9.70 31.55
CA ASP A 14 4.63 9.08 31.95
C ASP A 14 4.85 9.16 33.47
N ALA A 15 4.68 10.35 34.05
CA ALA A 15 4.83 10.57 35.49
C ALA A 15 3.80 9.81 36.35
N SER A 16 2.68 9.38 35.76
CA SER A 16 1.60 8.67 36.45
C SER A 16 1.75 7.15 36.43
N ALA A 17 2.51 6.60 35.48
CA ALA A 17 2.62 5.18 35.29
C ALA A 17 3.45 4.56 36.43
N ALA A 18 2.80 3.78 37.29
CA ALA A 18 3.54 2.90 38.19
C ALA A 18 4.34 1.91 37.31
N PRO A 19 5.63 1.66 37.59
CA PRO A 19 6.43 0.77 36.78
C PRO A 19 5.86 -0.66 36.87
N ALA A 20 5.18 -1.07 35.80
CA ALA A 20 4.73 -2.43 35.60
C ALA A 20 5.92 -3.31 35.20
N ALA A 21 6.01 -4.52 35.74
CA ALA A 21 7.07 -5.44 35.34
C ALA A 21 6.73 -6.08 33.99
N SER A 22 7.68 -6.07 33.05
CA SER A 22 7.57 -6.85 31.80
C SER A 22 7.56 -8.37 32.03
N SER A 23 8.14 -8.79 33.17
CA SER A 23 8.23 -10.18 33.59
C SER A 23 8.33 -10.29 35.11
N VAL A 24 7.63 -11.29 35.66
CA VAL A 24 7.49 -11.55 37.09
C VAL A 24 7.97 -12.96 37.41
N TYR A 25 8.79 -13.08 38.45
CA TYR A 25 9.27 -14.36 38.96
C TYR A 25 8.64 -14.69 40.30
N ARG A 26 8.25 -15.96 40.46
CA ARG A 26 7.83 -16.55 41.73
C ARG A 26 8.40 -17.94 41.91
N LYS A 27 8.40 -18.37 43.16
CA LYS A 27 8.86 -19.69 43.58
C LYS A 27 7.76 -20.36 44.38
N LEU A 28 7.45 -21.60 44.05
CA LEU A 28 6.55 -22.46 44.81
C LEU A 28 7.31 -23.69 45.35
N SER A 29 6.77 -24.30 46.39
CA SER A 29 7.28 -25.58 46.90
C SER A 29 7.10 -26.67 45.85
N ALA A 30 7.99 -27.66 45.82
CA ALA A 30 7.80 -28.85 45.01
C ALA A 30 6.53 -29.64 45.37
N THR A 31 5.97 -29.42 46.56
CA THR A 31 4.71 -30.02 47.02
C THR A 31 3.46 -29.32 46.49
N ASP A 32 3.59 -28.12 45.92
CA ASP A 32 2.45 -27.32 45.46
C ASP A 32 1.97 -27.71 44.06
N LEU A 33 2.69 -28.65 43.41
CA LEU A 33 2.49 -29.13 42.06
C LEU A 33 2.57 -30.66 42.03
N SER A 34 1.58 -31.31 41.42
CA SER A 34 1.61 -32.72 41.05
C SER A 34 1.53 -32.85 39.53
N VAL A 35 2.43 -33.63 38.92
CA VAL A 35 2.44 -33.89 37.47
C VAL A 35 2.48 -35.40 37.26
N VAL A 36 1.49 -35.91 36.52
CA VAL A 36 1.41 -37.32 36.12
C VAL A 36 1.44 -37.39 34.60
N VAL A 37 2.34 -38.21 34.06
CA VAL A 37 2.44 -38.42 32.61
C VAL A 37 2.07 -39.86 32.29
N ASP A 38 1.10 -40.06 31.41
CA ASP A 38 0.69 -41.40 30.96
C ASP A 38 1.90 -42.12 30.33
N GLY A 39 2.21 -43.33 30.80
CA GLY A 39 3.40 -44.11 30.39
C GLY A 39 4.65 -43.92 31.27
N VAL A 40 4.71 -42.87 32.10
CA VAL A 40 5.79 -42.64 33.09
C VAL A 40 5.27 -42.78 34.53
N GLY A 41 4.05 -42.31 34.79
CA GLY A 41 3.47 -42.19 36.12
C GLY A 41 3.73 -40.82 36.78
N PRO A 42 3.57 -40.70 38.11
CA PRO A 42 3.80 -39.45 38.82
C PRO A 42 5.29 -39.06 38.82
N LEU A 43 5.58 -37.81 38.43
CA LEU A 43 6.92 -37.26 38.48
C LEU A 43 7.35 -37.05 39.93
N ARG A 44 8.59 -37.44 40.26
CA ARG A 44 9.18 -37.17 41.57
C ARG A 44 10.10 -35.96 41.44
N PHE A 45 9.97 -34.98 42.33
CA PHE A 45 10.80 -33.79 42.31
C PHE A 45 11.95 -33.89 43.32
N PRO A 46 13.21 -33.59 42.92
CA PRO A 46 13.66 -33.25 41.56
C PRO A 46 13.51 -34.41 40.58
N VAL A 47 13.13 -34.08 39.34
CA VAL A 47 13.00 -35.06 38.25
C VAL A 47 14.34 -35.75 38.05
N SER A 48 14.30 -37.08 38.10
CA SER A 48 15.47 -37.95 37.93
C SER A 48 15.83 -38.14 36.46
N ASP A 49 17.08 -38.52 36.18
CA ASP A 49 17.53 -38.82 34.82
C ASP A 49 16.78 -40.01 34.23
N GLU A 50 16.41 -41.02 35.05
CA GLU A 50 15.58 -42.14 34.60
C GLU A 50 14.21 -41.67 34.10
N GLN A 51 13.54 -40.78 34.84
CA GLN A 51 12.27 -40.19 34.40
C GLN A 51 12.47 -39.30 33.17
N GLY A 52 13.61 -38.61 33.06
CA GLY A 52 13.98 -37.84 31.88
C GLY A 52 14.07 -38.69 30.60
N VAL A 53 14.73 -39.85 30.67
CA VAL A 53 14.83 -40.80 29.54
C VAL A 53 13.45 -41.34 29.15
N GLN A 54 12.60 -41.65 30.13
CA GLN A 54 11.24 -42.11 29.88
C GLN A 54 10.40 -41.03 29.17
N LEU A 55 10.46 -39.79 29.65
CA LEU A 55 9.78 -38.65 29.03
C LEU A 55 10.28 -38.41 27.61
N ARG A 56 11.59 -38.45 27.37
CA ARG A 56 12.16 -38.35 26.01
C ARG A 56 11.61 -39.42 25.08
N GLY A 57 11.41 -40.65 25.55
CA GLY A 57 10.84 -41.74 24.75
C GLY A 57 9.39 -41.50 24.30
N LEU A 58 8.65 -40.64 25.01
CA LEU A 58 7.29 -40.20 24.64
C LEU A 58 7.31 -38.91 23.82
N GLY A 59 8.39 -38.14 23.91
CA GLY A 59 8.53 -36.84 23.29
C GLY A 59 8.73 -36.90 21.79
N ARG A 60 8.22 -35.89 21.10
CA ARG A 60 8.52 -35.61 19.69
C ARG A 60 9.36 -34.34 19.59
N ARG A 61 10.05 -34.12 18.47
CA ARG A 61 10.73 -32.84 18.23
C ARG A 61 9.71 -31.71 18.24
N ALA A 62 9.95 -30.69 19.04
CA ALA A 62 9.08 -29.54 19.13
C ALA A 62 9.14 -28.71 17.85
N ARG A 63 7.99 -28.18 17.43
CA ARG A 63 7.87 -27.32 16.24
C ARG A 63 7.94 -25.85 16.62
N PHE A 64 8.16 -24.96 15.67
CA PHE A 64 8.05 -23.50 15.86
C PHE A 64 7.26 -22.87 14.71
N GLY A 65 6.74 -21.67 14.93
CA GLY A 65 6.01 -20.90 13.93
C GLY A 65 6.93 -19.96 13.14
N ARG A 66 6.75 -19.88 11.82
CA ARG A 66 7.34 -18.83 10.95
C ARG A 66 6.24 -18.30 10.03
N GLY A 67 5.69 -17.12 10.36
CA GLY A 67 4.47 -16.63 9.72
C GLY A 67 3.32 -17.62 9.92
N GLU A 68 2.67 -18.05 8.83
CA GLU A 68 1.58 -19.05 8.85
C GLU A 68 2.07 -20.51 8.94
N GLN A 69 3.38 -20.76 8.86
CA GLN A 69 3.93 -22.12 8.78
C GLN A 69 4.35 -22.65 10.15
N THR A 70 4.11 -23.95 10.39
CA THR A 70 4.65 -24.68 11.54
C THR A 70 5.78 -25.59 11.10
N LEU A 71 7.03 -25.25 11.44
CA LEU A 71 8.24 -25.88 10.94
C LEU A 71 9.00 -26.64 12.04
N THR A 72 9.89 -27.55 11.63
CA THR A 72 10.83 -28.24 12.53
C THR A 72 12.23 -27.97 12.00
N ASP A 73 12.96 -27.09 12.66
CA ASP A 73 14.34 -26.72 12.32
C ASP A 73 15.18 -26.80 13.60
N PRO A 74 16.08 -27.79 13.71
CA PRO A 74 16.95 -27.95 14.88
C PRO A 74 17.90 -26.77 15.12
N GLU A 75 18.17 -25.93 14.12
CA GLU A 75 19.02 -24.72 14.30
C GLU A 75 18.25 -23.59 14.97
N VAL A 76 16.92 -23.59 14.89
CA VAL A 76 16.04 -22.59 15.52
C VAL A 76 15.53 -23.08 16.88
N ARG A 77 15.03 -24.31 16.94
CA ARG A 77 14.44 -24.89 18.15
C ARG A 77 14.83 -26.36 18.29
N ASP A 78 15.67 -26.65 19.27
CA ASP A 78 16.03 -28.01 19.64
C ASP A 78 15.49 -28.34 21.03
N THR A 79 14.35 -29.04 21.10
CA THR A 79 13.77 -29.56 22.35
C THR A 79 12.77 -30.68 22.07
N TRP A 80 12.49 -31.48 23.09
CA TRP A 80 11.46 -32.51 23.07
C TRP A 80 10.15 -31.97 23.64
N GLU A 81 9.06 -32.09 22.88
CA GLU A 81 7.70 -31.79 23.32
C GLU A 81 6.99 -33.09 23.72
N ILE A 82 6.50 -33.14 24.96
CA ILE A 82 5.66 -34.24 25.46
C ILE A 82 4.20 -33.96 25.06
N PRO A 83 3.47 -34.93 24.49
CA PRO A 83 2.08 -34.73 24.10
C PRO A 83 1.22 -34.25 25.27
N LYS A 84 0.62 -33.06 25.16
CA LYS A 84 -0.12 -32.41 26.25
C LYS A 84 -1.28 -33.27 26.79
N GLU A 85 -1.92 -34.04 25.91
CA GLU A 85 -3.00 -34.97 26.22
C GLU A 85 -2.58 -36.12 27.16
N SER A 86 -1.28 -36.39 27.27
CA SER A 86 -0.72 -37.40 28.18
C SER A 86 -0.35 -36.84 29.55
N VAL A 87 -0.44 -35.52 29.75
CA VAL A 87 0.03 -34.83 30.96
C VAL A 87 -1.17 -34.38 31.79
N ARG A 88 -1.23 -34.81 33.06
CA ARG A 88 -2.21 -34.37 34.05
C ARG A 88 -1.51 -33.57 35.14
N ILE A 89 -2.05 -32.40 35.45
CA ILE A 89 -1.43 -31.43 36.35
C ILE A 89 -2.44 -31.02 37.40
N GLU A 90 -2.03 -31.05 38.66
CA GLU A 90 -2.82 -30.57 39.79
C GLU A 90 -1.99 -29.55 40.58
N TRP A 91 -2.59 -28.40 40.85
CA TRP A 91 -2.02 -27.33 41.65
C TRP A 91 -2.77 -27.21 42.98
N THR A 92 -2.05 -26.78 44.03
CA THR A 92 -2.68 -26.36 45.29
C THR A 92 -3.26 -24.94 45.19
N GLU A 93 -4.05 -24.52 46.19
CA GLU A 93 -4.60 -23.16 46.28
C GLU A 93 -3.53 -22.05 46.26
N ALA A 94 -2.29 -22.37 46.63
CA ALA A 94 -1.16 -21.44 46.58
C ALA A 94 -0.89 -20.90 45.17
N PHE A 95 -1.21 -21.69 44.12
CA PHE A 95 -1.01 -21.28 42.74
C PHE A 95 -1.93 -20.12 42.34
N ALA A 96 -3.21 -20.15 42.76
CA ALA A 96 -4.16 -19.07 42.47
C ALA A 96 -3.71 -17.74 43.11
N ALA A 97 -3.23 -17.77 44.37
CA ALA A 97 -2.69 -16.59 45.02
C ALA A 97 -1.41 -16.06 44.34
N VAL A 98 -0.57 -16.96 43.81
CA VAL A 98 0.61 -16.58 43.02
C VAL A 98 0.21 -15.91 41.71
N LEU A 99 -0.80 -16.43 41.00
CA LEU A 99 -1.29 -15.84 39.75
C LEU A 99 -1.89 -14.45 39.97
N ASP A 100 -2.67 -14.24 41.03
CA ASP A 100 -3.19 -12.90 41.35
C ASP A 100 -2.05 -11.92 41.71
N GLY A 101 -1.04 -12.38 42.45
CA GLY A 101 0.16 -11.59 42.71
C GLY A 101 0.94 -11.25 41.43
N MET A 102 1.03 -12.19 40.48
CA MET A 102 1.65 -11.95 39.18
C MET A 102 0.84 -10.96 38.34
N ARG A 103 -0.49 -11.10 38.31
CA ARG A 103 -1.41 -10.16 37.65
C ARG A 103 -1.17 -8.73 38.14
N ALA A 104 -1.10 -8.54 39.45
CA ALA A 104 -0.87 -7.24 40.06
C ALA A 104 0.51 -6.64 39.69
N GLU A 105 1.58 -7.44 39.73
CA GLU A 105 2.94 -6.97 39.40
C GLU A 105 3.18 -6.75 37.90
N LEU A 106 2.48 -7.50 37.04
CA LEU A 106 2.42 -7.22 35.62
C LEU A 106 1.70 -5.89 35.36
N GLY A 107 0.87 -5.38 36.30
CA GLY A 107 0.09 -4.15 36.10
C GLY A 107 -1.24 -4.37 35.39
N LEU A 108 -1.75 -5.61 35.40
CA LEU A 108 -3.05 -5.94 34.83
C LEU A 108 -4.21 -5.49 35.75
N PRO A 109 -5.41 -5.20 35.21
CA PRO A 109 -6.51 -4.63 35.98
C PRO A 109 -6.90 -5.45 37.23
N PRO A 110 -7.26 -4.79 38.36
CA PRO A 110 -7.55 -5.46 39.64
C PRO A 110 -8.81 -6.34 39.65
N HIS A 111 -9.73 -6.11 38.72
CA HIS A 111 -10.99 -6.85 38.62
C HIS A 111 -10.96 -7.96 37.56
N CYS A 112 -9.83 -8.14 36.88
CA CYS A 112 -9.63 -9.21 35.92
C CYS A 112 -8.98 -10.42 36.60
N GLU A 113 -9.28 -11.61 36.11
CA GLU A 113 -8.71 -12.88 36.56
C GLU A 113 -7.73 -13.40 35.50
N LEU A 114 -6.57 -13.90 35.96
CA LEU A 114 -5.53 -14.47 35.12
C LEU A 114 -5.62 -16.00 35.14
N THR A 115 -6.16 -16.59 34.08
CA THR A 115 -6.41 -18.02 33.97
C THR A 115 -5.30 -18.72 33.18
N PRO A 116 -4.65 -19.77 33.71
CA PRO A 116 -3.58 -20.49 33.01
C PRO A 116 -4.14 -21.65 32.17
N GLU A 117 -3.79 -21.70 30.88
CA GLU A 117 -4.10 -22.82 29.99
C GLU A 117 -2.81 -23.53 29.57
N LEU A 118 -2.72 -24.84 29.80
CA LEU A 118 -1.51 -25.61 29.46
C LEU A 118 -1.31 -25.62 27.93
N HIS A 119 -0.21 -25.02 27.49
CA HIS A 119 0.19 -25.02 26.09
C HIS A 119 1.06 -26.23 25.75
N SER A 120 2.16 -26.43 26.47
CA SER A 120 3.12 -27.52 26.19
C SER A 120 3.91 -27.97 27.43
N MET A 121 4.43 -29.19 27.36
CA MET A 121 5.45 -29.70 28.28
C MET A 121 6.72 -30.00 27.49
N LEU A 122 7.85 -29.42 27.90
CA LEU A 122 9.11 -29.47 27.17
C LEU A 122 10.23 -30.10 28.00
N LEU A 123 11.13 -30.80 27.33
CA LEU A 123 12.37 -31.37 27.86
C LEU A 123 13.55 -30.89 27.02
N TYR A 124 14.52 -30.27 27.69
CA TYR A 124 15.80 -29.85 27.13
C TYR A 124 16.92 -30.70 27.73
N GLU A 125 17.57 -31.51 26.89
CA GLU A 125 18.82 -32.23 27.17
C GLU A 125 20.04 -31.31 27.00
N THR A 126 21.21 -31.80 27.37
CA THR A 126 22.46 -31.05 27.19
C THR A 126 22.68 -30.66 25.71
N GLY A 127 22.99 -29.38 25.49
CA GLY A 127 23.14 -28.77 24.16
C GLY A 127 21.87 -28.14 23.60
N GLN A 128 20.69 -28.56 24.06
CA GLN A 128 19.39 -28.12 23.54
C GLN A 128 19.03 -26.69 23.96
N PHE A 129 18.32 -25.96 23.09
CA PHE A 129 18.04 -24.53 23.21
C PHE A 129 16.79 -24.10 22.43
N PHE A 130 16.41 -22.83 22.57
CA PHE A 130 15.46 -22.17 21.67
C PHE A 130 15.94 -20.72 21.47
N VAL A 131 16.24 -20.34 20.22
CA VAL A 131 16.72 -18.99 19.88
C VAL A 131 15.70 -17.90 20.22
N ALA A 132 16.11 -16.63 20.17
CA ALA A 132 15.25 -15.48 20.43
C ALA A 132 14.03 -15.45 19.49
N HIS A 133 12.85 -15.45 20.09
CA HIS A 133 11.56 -15.39 19.39
C HIS A 133 10.51 -14.66 20.26
N GLN A 134 9.39 -14.33 19.65
CA GLN A 134 8.20 -13.79 20.30
C GLN A 134 7.07 -14.83 20.20
N ASP A 135 6.26 -14.94 21.24
CA ASP A 135 5.12 -15.86 21.21
C ASP A 135 3.99 -15.27 20.36
N SER A 136 3.33 -16.12 19.56
CA SER A 136 2.03 -15.76 19.01
C SER A 136 0.94 -15.89 20.07
N GLU A 137 0.02 -14.92 20.09
CA GLU A 137 -1.24 -15.00 20.83
C GLU A 137 -2.10 -16.12 20.21
N LYS A 138 -2.43 -17.15 21.01
CA LYS A 138 -3.12 -18.37 20.55
C LYS A 138 -4.62 -18.37 20.83
N ASP A 139 -5.07 -17.38 21.61
CA ASP A 139 -6.44 -17.13 22.02
C ASP A 139 -6.63 -15.62 22.15
N ASP A 140 -7.82 -15.11 21.82
CA ASP A 140 -8.12 -13.67 21.84
C ASP A 140 -8.04 -13.06 23.26
N ALA A 141 -8.11 -13.89 24.31
CA ALA A 141 -7.94 -13.49 25.70
C ALA A 141 -6.50 -13.62 26.22
N MET A 142 -5.56 -14.17 25.43
CA MET A 142 -4.17 -14.38 25.86
C MET A 142 -3.43 -13.04 25.96
N VAL A 143 -2.89 -12.73 27.14
CA VAL A 143 -2.09 -11.51 27.38
C VAL A 143 -0.62 -11.80 27.68
N ALA A 144 -0.32 -13.00 28.19
CA ALA A 144 1.00 -13.35 28.71
C ALA A 144 1.28 -14.86 28.56
N THR A 145 2.54 -15.23 28.73
CA THR A 145 3.02 -16.62 28.83
C THR A 145 3.55 -16.87 30.24
N LEU A 146 3.25 -18.04 30.81
CA LEU A 146 3.83 -18.53 32.06
C LEU A 146 4.70 -19.76 31.78
N VAL A 147 6.00 -19.64 32.07
CA VAL A 147 6.95 -20.76 32.04
C VAL A 147 7.19 -21.26 33.45
N VAL A 148 6.79 -22.50 33.70
CA VAL A 148 7.01 -23.22 34.96
C VAL A 148 8.17 -24.20 34.76
N THR A 149 9.31 -23.93 35.40
CA THR A 149 10.45 -24.86 35.40
C THR A 149 10.34 -25.84 36.56
N LEU A 150 10.30 -27.13 36.23
CA LEU A 150 10.17 -28.19 37.21
C LEU A 150 11.49 -28.43 37.95
N PRO A 151 11.45 -28.79 39.24
CA PRO A 151 12.65 -29.08 40.01
C PRO A 151 13.47 -30.19 39.35
N SER A 152 14.72 -29.92 38.99
CA SER A 152 15.60 -30.88 38.29
C SER A 152 17.07 -30.50 38.46
N ALA A 153 17.98 -31.47 38.29
CA ALA A 153 19.41 -31.21 38.33
C ALA A 153 19.93 -30.83 36.94
N HIS A 154 20.16 -29.54 36.70
CA HIS A 154 20.76 -29.04 35.45
C HIS A 154 21.56 -27.74 35.65
N THR A 155 22.40 -27.40 34.68
CA THR A 155 23.06 -26.08 34.55
C THR A 155 22.93 -25.57 33.11
N GLY A 156 23.00 -24.26 32.90
CA GLY A 156 22.57 -23.65 31.64
C GLY A 156 21.04 -23.62 31.53
N GLY A 157 20.48 -23.44 30.34
CA GLY A 157 19.02 -23.48 30.16
C GLY A 157 18.30 -22.25 30.73
N GLU A 158 19.01 -21.14 30.97
CA GLU A 158 18.39 -19.92 31.49
C GLU A 158 17.37 -19.35 30.48
N LEU A 159 16.19 -18.97 30.99
CA LEU A 159 15.18 -18.24 30.22
C LEU A 159 15.56 -16.76 30.24
N VAL A 160 15.84 -16.20 29.07
CA VAL A 160 16.17 -14.79 28.90
C VAL A 160 14.95 -14.11 28.30
N ILE A 161 14.50 -13.02 28.93
CA ILE A 161 13.36 -12.22 28.49
C ILE A 161 13.85 -10.81 28.22
N GLU A 162 13.53 -10.31 27.05
CA GLU A 162 13.86 -8.99 26.56
C GLU A 162 12.57 -8.22 26.23
N HIS A 163 12.46 -7.00 26.75
CA HIS A 163 11.33 -6.12 26.52
C HIS A 163 11.76 -4.67 26.69
N GLN A 164 11.49 -3.82 25.69
CA GLN A 164 11.81 -2.38 25.70
C GLN A 164 13.28 -2.10 26.12
N GLY A 165 14.23 -2.79 25.48
CA GLY A 165 15.67 -2.66 25.75
C GLY A 165 16.16 -3.25 27.09
N GLN A 166 15.27 -3.79 27.94
CA GLN A 166 15.66 -4.42 29.20
C GLN A 166 15.74 -5.95 29.06
N THR A 167 16.84 -6.54 29.52
CA THR A 167 17.03 -7.99 29.54
C THR A 167 17.05 -8.54 30.96
N LYS A 168 16.24 -9.57 31.24
CA LYS A 168 16.25 -10.33 32.51
C LYS A 168 16.52 -11.80 32.26
N LYS A 169 17.28 -12.44 33.15
CA LYS A 169 17.64 -13.86 33.06
C LYS A 169 17.10 -14.62 34.26
N TYR A 170 16.39 -15.73 33.99
CA TYR A 170 15.76 -16.56 34.99
C TYR A 170 16.30 -17.98 34.95
N ARG A 171 16.57 -18.54 36.13
CA ARG A 171 17.14 -19.89 36.28
C ARG A 171 16.18 -20.81 37.03
N GLY A 172 16.08 -22.06 36.58
CA GLY A 172 15.39 -23.12 37.30
C GLY A 172 16.09 -23.50 38.61
N LEU A 173 15.33 -24.04 39.56
CA LEU A 173 15.85 -24.50 40.84
C LEU A 173 15.77 -26.03 40.93
N LYS A 174 16.70 -26.65 41.67
CA LYS A 174 16.69 -28.10 41.90
C LYS A 174 15.61 -28.53 42.92
N THR A 175 15.21 -27.65 43.82
CA THR A 175 14.40 -28.00 45.00
C THR A 175 13.02 -27.35 45.03
N ALA A 176 12.70 -26.53 44.03
CA ALA A 176 11.49 -25.73 44.02
C ALA A 176 11.02 -25.47 42.60
N VAL A 177 9.72 -25.21 42.45
CA VAL A 177 9.10 -24.88 41.17
C VAL A 177 9.36 -23.40 40.92
N SER A 178 9.94 -23.08 39.76
CA SER A 178 10.21 -21.70 39.34
C SER A 178 9.16 -21.26 38.33
N LEU A 179 8.47 -20.16 38.58
CA LEU A 179 7.40 -19.63 37.73
C LEU A 179 7.84 -18.27 37.19
N VAL A 180 7.83 -18.11 35.88
CA VAL A 180 8.13 -16.84 35.21
C VAL A 180 6.96 -16.50 34.29
N ALA A 181 6.24 -15.43 34.63
CA ALA A 181 5.19 -14.87 33.77
C ALA A 181 5.74 -13.64 33.05
N PHE A 182 5.41 -13.48 31.76
CA PHE A 182 5.83 -12.34 30.94
C PHE A 182 4.82 -12.10 29.82
N TYR A 183 4.74 -10.87 29.32
CA TYR A 183 3.78 -10.53 28.27
C TYR A 183 4.07 -11.27 26.95
N ALA A 184 3.02 -11.56 26.18
CA ALA A 184 3.14 -12.31 24.93
C ALA A 184 4.01 -11.60 23.87
N ASP A 185 4.09 -10.27 23.95
CA ASP A 185 4.94 -9.43 23.10
C ASP A 185 6.41 -9.33 23.54
N CYS A 186 6.80 -9.99 24.64
CA CYS A 186 8.21 -10.05 25.01
C CYS A 186 8.98 -11.02 24.11
N ARG A 187 10.15 -10.58 23.61
CA ARG A 187 11.12 -11.48 23.00
C ARG A 187 11.77 -12.34 24.08
N HIS A 188 11.92 -13.62 23.84
CA HIS A 188 12.54 -14.52 24.80
C HIS A 188 13.30 -15.65 24.12
N GLN A 189 14.27 -16.20 24.85
CA GLN A 189 15.07 -17.34 24.42
C GLN A 189 15.40 -18.26 25.59
N VAL A 190 15.74 -19.50 25.27
CA VAL A 190 16.28 -20.47 26.22
C VAL A 190 17.72 -20.76 25.82
N LEU A 191 18.67 -20.35 26.67
CA LEU A 191 20.09 -20.61 26.44
C LEU A 191 20.40 -22.13 26.44
N PRO A 192 21.47 -22.58 25.78
CA PRO A 192 21.83 -24.00 25.78
C PRO A 192 21.99 -24.58 27.18
N VAL A 193 21.41 -25.77 27.40
CA VAL A 193 21.63 -26.55 28.63
C VAL A 193 23.07 -27.08 28.62
N LYS A 194 23.83 -26.81 29.67
CA LYS A 194 25.25 -27.18 29.79
C LYS A 194 25.44 -28.57 30.43
N SER A 195 24.54 -28.96 31.33
CA SER A 195 24.53 -30.32 31.91
C SER A 195 23.15 -30.65 32.47
N GLY A 196 22.83 -31.95 32.50
CA GLY A 196 21.56 -32.45 33.02
C GLY A 196 20.38 -32.19 32.08
N ASN A 197 19.17 -32.24 32.64
CA ASN A 197 17.92 -32.11 31.90
C ASN A 197 17.02 -31.04 32.52
N ARG A 198 16.53 -30.11 31.69
CA ARG A 198 15.58 -29.06 32.08
C ARG A 198 14.18 -29.41 31.59
N PHE A 199 13.22 -29.42 32.51
CA PHE A 199 11.82 -29.71 32.22
C PHE A 199 10.94 -28.48 32.48
N THR A 200 10.06 -28.14 31.54
CA THR A 200 9.16 -27.01 31.68
C THR A 200 7.73 -27.32 31.29
N LEU A 201 6.79 -26.62 31.93
CA LEU A 201 5.41 -26.49 31.50
C LEU A 201 5.22 -25.04 31.04
N THR A 202 4.71 -24.86 29.83
CA THR A 202 4.40 -23.54 29.29
C THR A 202 2.89 -23.38 29.27
N TYR A 203 2.39 -22.27 29.81
CA TYR A 203 0.97 -21.92 29.86
C TYR A 203 0.73 -20.63 29.08
N ASN A 204 -0.39 -20.58 28.34
CA ASN A 204 -0.98 -19.31 27.91
C ASN A 204 -1.72 -18.72 29.12
N LEU A 205 -1.53 -17.44 29.39
CA LEU A 205 -2.26 -16.73 30.44
C LEU A 205 -3.37 -15.90 29.81
N LEU A 206 -4.61 -16.31 30.07
CA LEU A 206 -5.83 -15.67 29.58
C LEU A 206 -6.34 -14.67 30.62
N LEU A 207 -6.69 -13.46 30.17
CA LEU A 207 -7.25 -12.42 31.03
C LEU A 207 -8.76 -12.33 30.81
N THR A 208 -9.54 -12.61 31.86
CA THR A 208 -11.00 -12.57 31.83
C THR A 208 -11.55 -11.58 32.85
N GLY A 209 -12.63 -10.88 32.49
CA GLY A 209 -13.30 -9.92 33.35
C GLY A 209 -13.43 -8.54 32.70
N ASP A 210 -14.26 -7.69 33.30
CA ASP A 210 -14.43 -6.30 32.89
C ASP A 210 -13.66 -5.36 33.82
N SER A 211 -12.88 -4.48 33.22
CA SER A 211 -12.28 -3.35 33.92
C SER A 211 -13.34 -2.25 34.08
N GLN A 212 -14.10 -2.26 35.19
CA GLN A 212 -14.88 -1.07 35.55
C GLN A 212 -13.96 0.04 36.07
N ASP A 213 -14.11 1.24 35.49
CA ASP A 213 -13.18 2.37 35.59
C ASP A 213 -13.17 3.03 36.98
N ALA A 214 -12.17 2.72 37.80
CA ALA A 214 -11.85 3.48 39.02
C ALA A 214 -11.03 4.76 38.75
N ALA A 215 -10.76 5.10 37.48
CA ALA A 215 -9.89 6.20 37.09
C ALA A 215 -10.57 7.59 37.10
N ALA A 216 -11.90 7.66 37.16
CA ALA A 216 -12.65 8.92 37.07
C ALA A 216 -12.31 9.94 38.17
N GLU A 217 -11.90 9.47 39.35
CA GLU A 217 -11.53 10.33 40.49
C GLU A 217 -10.03 10.66 40.54
N HIS A 218 -9.22 10.20 39.58
CA HIS A 218 -7.78 10.42 39.59
C HIS A 218 -7.44 11.91 39.39
N PRO A 219 -6.56 12.52 40.22
CA PRO A 219 -6.28 13.97 40.16
C PRO A 219 -5.86 14.49 38.79
N LEU A 220 -5.12 13.68 38.02
CA LEU A 220 -4.61 14.03 36.69
C LEU A 220 -5.69 14.16 35.62
N VAL A 221 -6.88 13.59 35.81
CA VAL A 221 -7.95 13.61 34.78
C VAL A 221 -8.31 15.04 34.38
N SER A 222 -8.29 15.99 35.33
CA SER A 222 -8.57 17.40 35.05
C SER A 222 -7.49 18.04 34.15
N ASP A 223 -6.21 17.75 34.44
CA ASP A 223 -5.08 18.31 33.70
C ASP A 223 -4.97 17.69 32.30
N LEU A 224 -5.22 16.39 32.18
CA LEU A 224 -5.28 15.68 30.90
C LEU A 224 -6.43 16.22 30.02
N ALA A 225 -7.62 16.43 30.61
CA ALA A 225 -8.75 17.02 29.89
C ALA A 225 -8.44 18.46 29.41
N ALA A 226 -7.70 19.25 30.20
CA ALA A 226 -7.25 20.58 29.78
C ALA A 226 -6.24 20.52 28.62
N CYS A 227 -5.34 19.53 28.63
CA CYS A 227 -4.41 19.29 27.52
C CYS A 227 -5.16 18.91 26.24
N LEU A 228 -6.15 18.01 26.32
CA LEU A 228 -7.02 17.66 25.18
C LEU A 228 -7.74 18.90 24.64
N HIS A 229 -8.34 19.71 25.51
CA HIS A 229 -9.01 20.94 25.09
C HIS A 229 -8.06 21.91 24.38
N THR A 230 -6.83 22.08 24.89
CA THR A 230 -5.83 22.96 24.27
C THR A 230 -5.35 22.40 22.93
N HIS A 231 -5.16 21.08 22.82
CA HIS A 231 -4.81 20.41 21.57
C HIS A 231 -5.81 20.70 20.46
N PHE A 232 -7.11 20.50 20.72
CA PHE A 232 -8.17 20.69 19.72
C PHE A 232 -8.54 22.15 19.43
N THR A 233 -8.00 23.12 20.18
CA THR A 233 -8.29 24.56 20.00
C THR A 233 -7.07 25.36 19.52
N THR A 234 -5.88 24.78 19.54
CA THR A 234 -4.65 25.47 19.15
C THR A 234 -4.29 25.17 17.70
N PRO A 235 -4.23 26.19 16.82
CA PRO A 235 -3.80 26.02 15.42
C PRO A 235 -2.40 25.42 15.30
N VAL A 236 -2.21 24.49 14.36
CA VAL A 236 -0.90 23.88 14.08
C VAL A 236 0.04 24.90 13.44
N VAL A 237 1.31 24.87 13.83
CA VAL A 237 2.37 25.63 13.15
C VAL A 237 2.98 24.75 12.08
N LEU A 238 2.77 25.11 10.80
CA LEU A 238 3.25 24.31 9.67
C LEU A 238 4.77 24.46 9.51
N PRO A 239 5.52 23.36 9.31
CA PRO A 239 6.94 23.43 8.98
C PRO A 239 7.18 24.30 7.74
N TYR A 240 8.22 25.15 7.80
CA TYR A 240 8.64 26.02 6.68
C TYR A 240 7.60 27.04 6.18
N SER A 241 6.53 27.29 6.94
CA SER A 241 5.49 28.27 6.61
C SER A 241 5.21 29.20 7.78
N HIS A 242 5.08 30.50 7.51
CA HIS A 242 4.61 31.48 8.51
C HIS A 242 3.09 31.45 8.71
N ARG A 243 2.35 30.56 8.02
CA ARG A 243 0.91 30.41 8.18
C ARG A 243 0.60 29.38 9.27
N ARG A 244 -0.38 29.72 10.12
CA ARG A 244 -1.00 28.74 11.03
C ARG A 244 -1.99 27.89 10.22
N GLY A 245 -1.90 26.58 10.38
CA GLY A 245 -2.90 25.63 9.89
C GLY A 245 -4.12 25.58 10.80
N ASP A 246 -5.07 24.72 10.50
CA ASP A 246 -6.20 24.46 11.38
C ASP A 246 -5.75 23.69 12.64
N PRO A 247 -6.51 23.73 13.74
CA PRO A 247 -6.28 22.85 14.88
C PRO A 247 -6.36 21.37 14.45
N PRO A 248 -5.63 20.46 15.12
CA PRO A 248 -5.72 19.02 14.87
C PRO A 248 -7.17 18.50 15.01
N ALA A 249 -7.58 17.59 14.12
CA ALA A 249 -8.91 16.98 14.20
C ALA A 249 -8.99 15.87 15.26
N ARG A 250 -7.86 15.20 15.49
CA ARG A 250 -7.73 14.08 16.43
C ARG A 250 -6.40 14.09 17.18
N LEU A 251 -6.30 13.20 18.16
CA LEU A 251 -5.07 12.85 18.84
C LEU A 251 -4.96 11.32 18.88
N ALA A 252 -3.94 10.76 18.24
CA ALA A 252 -3.55 9.37 18.38
C ALA A 252 -2.42 9.27 19.40
N TYR A 253 -2.73 8.70 20.56
CA TYR A 253 -1.74 8.39 21.58
C TYR A 253 -1.26 6.94 21.42
N LEU A 254 -0.02 6.75 21.00
CA LEU A 254 0.57 5.43 20.75
C LEU A 254 0.91 4.73 22.06
N LEU A 255 0.54 3.46 22.14
CA LEU A 255 0.75 2.56 23.28
C LEU A 255 2.10 1.84 23.15
N ASP A 256 2.63 1.36 24.26
CA ASP A 256 4.01 0.82 24.33
C ASP A 256 4.08 -0.70 24.16
N HIS A 257 2.97 -1.41 24.40
CA HIS A 257 2.88 -2.84 24.11
C HIS A 257 2.38 -3.12 22.70
N GLU A 258 2.75 -4.29 22.18
CA GLU A 258 2.18 -4.80 20.93
C GLU A 258 0.86 -5.53 21.19
N TYR A 259 -0.08 -5.35 20.27
CA TYR A 259 -1.40 -5.96 20.33
C TYR A 259 -1.77 -6.53 18.97
N THR A 260 -2.39 -7.71 18.99
CA THR A 260 -3.04 -8.24 17.78
C THR A 260 -4.41 -7.61 17.58
N ALA A 261 -4.91 -7.63 16.36
CA ALA A 261 -6.23 -7.07 16.04
C ALA A 261 -7.39 -7.76 16.79
N ARG A 262 -7.23 -9.03 17.17
CA ARG A 262 -8.21 -9.76 17.99
C ARG A 262 -7.99 -9.59 19.49
N GLY A 263 -6.73 -9.47 19.92
CA GLY A 263 -6.36 -9.28 21.32
C GLY A 263 -6.65 -7.88 21.85
N LEU A 264 -6.61 -6.85 20.98
CA LEU A 264 -6.83 -5.46 21.36
C LEU A 264 -8.24 -5.26 21.93
N SER A 265 -8.30 -4.88 23.21
CA SER A 265 -9.53 -4.48 23.87
C SER A 265 -9.23 -3.66 25.12
N TRP A 266 -10.24 -2.93 25.57
CA TRP A 266 -10.15 -2.07 26.74
C TRP A 266 -9.82 -2.80 28.05
N SER A 267 -10.30 -4.03 28.24
CA SER A 267 -10.03 -4.82 29.44
C SER A 267 -8.70 -5.59 29.37
N ARG A 268 -8.03 -5.60 28.22
CA ARG A 268 -6.79 -6.38 27.98
C ARG A 268 -5.57 -5.53 27.64
N LEU A 269 -5.62 -4.24 27.89
CA LEU A 269 -4.42 -3.40 27.81
C LEU A 269 -3.36 -3.91 28.81
N LYS A 270 -2.11 -3.95 28.37
CA LYS A 270 -0.96 -4.52 29.07
C LYS A 270 -0.23 -3.42 29.84
N GLY A 271 0.16 -3.71 31.08
CA GLY A 271 1.04 -2.87 31.90
C GLY A 271 0.61 -1.40 31.99
N SER A 272 1.55 -0.50 31.67
CA SER A 272 1.32 0.96 31.71
C SER A 272 0.23 1.42 30.75
N ASP A 273 -0.03 0.71 29.66
CA ASP A 273 -1.08 1.07 28.70
C ASP A 273 -2.48 0.95 29.32
N ALA A 274 -2.69 0.01 30.24
CA ALA A 274 -3.96 -0.11 30.95
C ALA A 274 -4.25 1.14 31.81
N ALA A 275 -3.25 1.61 32.54
CA ALA A 275 -3.36 2.82 33.35
C ALA A 275 -3.57 4.06 32.48
N ARG A 276 -2.78 4.22 31.41
CA ARG A 276 -2.89 5.34 30.46
C ARG A 276 -4.25 5.35 29.74
N GLY A 277 -4.71 4.19 29.29
CA GLY A 277 -6.01 4.03 28.64
C GLY A 277 -7.17 4.40 29.56
N ALA A 278 -7.14 3.98 30.83
CA ALA A 278 -8.17 4.34 31.80
C ALA A 278 -8.18 5.86 32.09
N LEU A 279 -7.01 6.48 32.27
CA LEU A 279 -6.88 7.92 32.49
C LEU A 279 -7.35 8.74 31.28
N LEU A 280 -6.95 8.35 30.07
CA LEU A 280 -7.33 9.05 28.85
C LEU A 280 -8.81 8.88 28.53
N ARG A 281 -9.43 7.73 28.83
CA ARG A 281 -10.88 7.58 28.69
C ARG A 281 -11.64 8.53 29.62
N ALA A 282 -11.24 8.59 30.89
CA ALA A 282 -11.84 9.53 31.84
C ALA A 282 -11.63 11.00 31.45
N ALA A 283 -10.44 11.34 30.94
CA ALA A 283 -10.11 12.68 30.47
C ALA A 283 -10.89 13.07 29.20
N ALA A 284 -11.03 12.15 28.25
CA ALA A 284 -11.80 12.34 27.02
C ALA A 284 -13.27 12.63 27.33
N GLU A 285 -13.90 11.81 28.21
CA GLU A 285 -15.27 12.03 28.65
C GLU A 285 -15.46 13.43 29.25
N ARG A 286 -14.53 13.85 30.13
CA ARG A 286 -14.56 15.17 30.76
C ARG A 286 -14.32 16.33 29.79
N ALA A 287 -13.54 16.10 28.74
CA ALA A 287 -13.28 17.08 27.68
C ALA A 287 -14.38 17.12 26.60
N GLY A 288 -15.42 16.28 26.70
CA GLY A 288 -16.46 16.17 25.65
C GLY A 288 -15.94 15.53 24.36
N CYS A 289 -14.96 14.64 24.50
CA CYS A 289 -14.35 13.89 23.41
C CYS A 289 -14.85 12.44 23.40
N GLU A 290 -14.72 11.78 22.26
CA GLU A 290 -14.84 10.34 22.11
C GLU A 290 -13.44 9.72 22.02
N ILE A 291 -13.35 8.42 22.28
CA ILE A 291 -12.09 7.69 22.27
C ILE A 291 -12.31 6.28 21.73
N ALA A 292 -11.42 5.85 20.83
CA ALA A 292 -11.38 4.52 20.26
C ALA A 292 -10.00 3.88 20.39
N LEU A 293 -9.97 2.55 20.33
CA LEU A 293 -8.72 1.79 20.21
C LEU A 293 -8.43 1.55 18.73
N ALA A 294 -7.18 1.70 18.32
CA ALA A 294 -6.71 1.48 16.95
C ALA A 294 -5.38 0.74 16.90
N LEU A 295 -5.05 0.21 15.73
CA LEU A 295 -3.73 -0.28 15.38
C LEU A 295 -3.12 0.66 14.34
N ALA A 296 -1.93 1.15 14.64
CA ALA A 296 -1.12 2.02 13.80
C ALA A 296 0.04 1.23 13.19
N GLU A 297 0.25 1.45 11.89
CA GLU A 297 1.49 1.10 11.19
C GLU A 297 2.32 2.38 11.06
N ILE A 298 3.59 2.30 11.43
CA ILE A 298 4.51 3.43 11.41
C ILE A 298 5.70 3.06 10.55
N GLN A 299 6.02 3.92 9.59
CA GLN A 299 7.23 3.83 8.78
C GLN A 299 8.11 5.04 9.08
N GLU A 300 9.35 4.79 9.50
CA GLU A 300 10.35 5.83 9.71
C GLU A 300 11.52 5.62 8.74
N THR A 301 11.94 6.68 8.08
CA THR A 301 13.14 6.72 7.23
C THR A 301 14.21 7.52 7.93
N TRP A 302 15.36 6.91 8.15
CA TRP A 302 16.49 7.51 8.88
C TRP A 302 17.73 7.66 8.00
N ASP A 303 18.53 8.70 8.27
CA ASP A 303 19.95 8.69 7.88
C ASP A 303 20.68 7.66 8.75
N ALA A 304 21.42 6.76 8.12
CA ALA A 304 22.15 5.70 8.82
C ALA A 304 23.50 5.39 8.17
N TYR A 305 24.51 5.11 8.99
CA TYR A 305 25.82 4.64 8.51
C TYR A 305 26.21 3.30 9.14
N ASP A 306 27.07 2.57 8.43
CA ASP A 306 27.65 1.31 8.88
C ASP A 306 28.93 1.63 9.70
N PRO A 307 28.94 1.36 11.02
CA PRO A 307 30.12 1.67 11.85
C PRO A 307 31.34 0.82 11.47
N ASP A 308 31.15 -0.31 10.80
CA ASP A 308 32.24 -1.20 10.36
C ASP A 308 32.88 -0.76 9.03
N GLU A 309 32.29 0.22 8.31
CA GLU A 309 32.85 0.74 7.05
C GLU A 309 33.85 1.91 7.24
N ASP A 310 33.91 2.50 8.44
CA ASP A 310 34.75 3.69 8.72
C ASP A 310 36.14 3.39 9.31
N GLU A 311 36.50 2.13 9.61
CA GLU A 311 37.84 1.79 10.13
C GLU A 311 38.95 1.75 9.06
N ASP A 312 38.61 1.72 7.76
CA ASP A 312 39.61 1.55 6.68
C ASP A 312 39.94 2.83 5.88
N ALA A 313 39.31 3.98 6.16
CA ALA A 313 39.42 5.15 5.28
C ALA A 313 40.58 6.11 5.59
N TRP A 314 41.28 5.97 6.73
CA TRP A 314 42.33 6.92 7.11
C TRP A 314 43.46 6.28 7.94
N TYR A 315 44.41 5.55 7.33
CA TYR A 315 45.87 5.58 7.59
C TYR A 315 46.62 4.47 6.80
N GLY A 316 47.63 4.86 6.00
CA GLY A 316 48.69 3.98 5.43
C GLY A 316 48.55 3.75 3.92
N ASP A 317 49.15 4.55 3.04
CA ASP A 317 50.56 4.49 2.60
C ASP A 317 51.02 3.09 2.14
N HIS A 318 51.69 3.08 1.00
CA HIS A 318 52.05 1.96 0.13
C HIS A 318 52.44 0.65 0.84
N GLU A 319 51.95 -0.48 0.34
CA GLU A 319 52.78 -1.47 -0.37
C GLU A 319 51.89 -2.61 -0.93
N ASP A 320 52.21 -3.01 -2.16
CA ASP A 320 51.67 -4.19 -2.83
C ASP A 320 52.01 -5.44 -2.01
N GLU A 321 51.01 -6.14 -1.44
CA GLU A 321 51.13 -7.56 -1.13
C GLU A 321 49.75 -8.25 -0.99
N ASP A 322 49.62 -9.34 -1.73
CA ASP A 322 48.48 -10.25 -1.90
C ASP A 322 48.06 -10.92 -0.57
N PRO A 323 46.76 -11.04 -0.29
CA PRO A 323 46.29 -12.29 0.30
C PRO A 323 44.99 -12.82 -0.32
N ASP A 324 45.14 -13.94 -1.01
CA ASP A 324 44.49 -15.25 -0.80
C ASP A 324 43.11 -15.29 -0.08
N TYR A 325 42.26 -16.13 -0.66
CA TYR A 325 40.83 -16.29 -0.43
C TYR A 325 40.42 -16.60 1.03
N GLY A 326 39.44 -15.85 1.50
CA GLY A 326 38.60 -16.19 2.64
C GLY A 326 37.22 -15.56 2.48
N GLU A 327 36.37 -16.15 1.63
CA GLU A 327 34.92 -15.92 1.63
C GLU A 327 34.37 -16.36 3.00
N ASP A 328 34.35 -15.45 3.97
CA ASP A 328 33.45 -15.55 5.12
C ASP A 328 32.13 -14.90 4.72
N SER A 329 31.19 -15.72 4.29
CA SER A 329 29.80 -15.33 4.11
C SER A 329 29.17 -15.08 5.50
N GLY A 330 29.54 -13.96 6.11
CA GLY A 330 28.82 -13.39 7.24
C GLY A 330 27.45 -12.95 6.75
N SER A 331 26.41 -13.65 7.22
CA SER A 331 25.00 -13.29 7.04
C SER A 331 24.79 -11.77 7.13
N ALA A 332 24.22 -11.18 6.09
CA ALA A 332 23.84 -9.76 6.03
C ALA A 332 22.80 -9.34 7.09
N ASP A 333 22.33 -10.27 7.91
CA ASP A 333 21.17 -10.12 8.79
C ASP A 333 21.51 -9.59 10.20
N ASN A 334 22.75 -9.11 10.43
CA ASN A 334 23.17 -8.63 11.76
C ASN A 334 24.10 -7.40 11.74
N ARG A 335 24.06 -6.59 10.67
CA ARG A 335 24.75 -5.27 10.66
C ARG A 335 23.93 -4.28 11.48
N GLN A 336 24.51 -3.77 12.56
CA GLN A 336 23.85 -2.81 13.44
C GLN A 336 24.16 -1.39 12.97
N TYR A 337 23.34 -0.87 12.05
CA TYR A 337 23.48 0.51 11.57
C TYR A 337 23.21 1.53 12.68
N VAL A 338 24.03 2.58 12.71
CA VAL A 338 23.86 3.71 13.64
C VAL A 338 22.92 4.73 13.01
N LEU A 339 21.78 4.97 13.67
CA LEU A 339 20.83 6.02 13.27
C LEU A 339 21.38 7.41 13.57
N GLN A 340 21.22 8.34 12.65
CA GLN A 340 21.54 9.76 12.83
C GLN A 340 20.26 10.59 12.97
N ASP A 341 19.79 11.17 11.87
CA ASP A 341 18.63 12.06 11.84
C ASP A 341 17.42 11.34 11.22
N LEU A 342 16.26 11.52 11.84
CA LEU A 342 14.97 11.10 11.26
C LEU A 342 14.66 12.01 10.07
N ILE A 343 14.54 11.42 8.88
CA ILE A 343 14.25 12.13 7.63
C ILE A 343 12.73 12.30 7.48
N GLU A 344 12.00 11.20 7.62
CA GLU A 344 10.56 11.14 7.40
C GLU A 344 9.91 10.11 8.34
N THR A 345 8.71 10.41 8.80
CA THR A 345 7.86 9.48 9.55
C THR A 345 6.45 9.53 8.99
N THR A 346 5.88 8.37 8.73
CA THR A 346 4.49 8.20 8.32
C THR A 346 3.79 7.32 9.33
N THR A 347 2.66 7.79 9.86
CA THR A 347 1.81 7.02 10.77
C THR A 347 0.43 6.83 10.15
N THR A 348 0.04 5.58 9.92
CA THR A 348 -1.24 5.22 9.32
C THR A 348 -2.03 4.31 10.27
N LEU A 349 -3.27 4.65 10.58
CA LEU A 349 -4.17 3.74 11.28
C LEU A 349 -4.74 2.74 10.28
N ALA A 350 -4.49 1.45 10.53
CA ALA A 350 -4.92 0.35 9.68
C ALA A 350 -6.21 -0.32 10.19
N HIS A 351 -6.44 -0.30 11.50
CA HIS A 351 -7.62 -0.91 12.11
C HIS A 351 -8.06 -0.08 13.30
N TRP A 352 -9.35 -0.16 13.65
CA TRP A 352 -9.85 0.37 14.92
C TRP A 352 -11.06 -0.39 15.44
N ILE A 353 -11.38 -0.20 16.71
CA ILE A 353 -12.60 -0.71 17.33
C ILE A 353 -13.65 0.38 17.16
N GLY A 354 -14.66 0.11 16.33
CA GLY A 354 -15.77 1.01 16.07
C GLY A 354 -16.38 1.51 17.39
N PRO A 355 -16.41 2.84 17.65
CA PRO A 355 -16.84 3.40 18.93
C PRO A 355 -18.25 2.95 19.36
N GLU A 356 -19.13 2.74 18.37
CA GLU A 356 -20.54 2.36 18.58
C GLU A 356 -20.76 0.85 18.44
N THR A 357 -20.01 0.20 17.53
CA THR A 357 -20.21 -1.21 17.17
C THR A 357 -19.44 -2.15 18.11
N GLY A 358 -18.37 -1.66 18.74
CA GLY A 358 -17.43 -2.44 19.53
C GLY A 358 -16.68 -3.50 18.71
N ARG A 359 -16.71 -3.40 17.36
CA ARG A 359 -16.12 -4.37 16.44
C ARG A 359 -14.89 -3.78 15.77
N LEU A 360 -13.95 -4.67 15.43
CA LEU A 360 -12.80 -4.32 14.62
C LEU A 360 -13.27 -3.96 13.19
N GLU A 361 -12.87 -2.80 12.72
CA GLU A 361 -13.12 -2.30 11.36
C GLU A 361 -11.76 -1.97 10.70
N ASP A 362 -11.60 -2.37 9.44
CA ASP A 362 -10.43 -2.04 8.63
C ASP A 362 -10.56 -0.60 8.11
N ILE A 363 -9.50 0.20 8.29
CA ILE A 363 -9.45 1.60 7.91
C ILE A 363 -8.10 1.93 7.27
N SER A 364 -8.00 3.09 6.64
CA SER A 364 -6.72 3.64 6.18
C SER A 364 -6.75 5.14 6.46
N LEU A 365 -6.14 5.55 7.56
CA LEU A 365 -6.09 6.96 7.95
C LEU A 365 -4.67 7.41 8.24
N ASP A 366 -4.13 8.27 7.39
CA ASP A 366 -2.84 8.91 7.61
C ASP A 366 -2.97 10.01 8.67
N LEU A 367 -2.06 9.99 9.64
CA LEU A 367 -2.02 10.97 10.71
C LEU A 367 -0.86 11.93 10.47
N SER A 368 -1.13 13.21 10.71
CA SER A 368 -0.06 14.20 10.75
C SER A 368 0.76 14.08 12.04
N ASP A 369 2.03 14.49 12.02
CA ASP A 369 2.86 14.60 13.24
C ASP A 369 2.17 15.44 14.33
N ALA A 370 1.32 16.38 13.89
CA ALA A 370 0.58 17.24 14.79
C ALA A 370 -0.43 16.46 15.66
N GLU A 371 -0.89 15.31 15.19
CA GLU A 371 -1.92 14.46 15.78
C GLU A 371 -1.36 13.26 16.54
N VAL A 372 -0.07 12.99 16.47
CA VAL A 372 0.56 11.83 17.11
C VAL A 372 1.25 12.23 18.41
N ALA A 373 1.03 11.46 19.47
CA ALA A 373 1.74 11.55 20.72
C ALA A 373 2.09 10.16 21.25
N SER A 374 3.19 10.06 21.99
CA SER A 374 3.58 8.84 22.69
C SER A 374 4.41 9.22 23.92
N THR A 375 4.40 8.35 24.93
CA THR A 375 5.35 8.50 26.04
C THR A 375 6.70 7.92 25.67
N THR A 376 6.71 6.74 25.04
CA THR A 376 7.94 6.13 24.55
C THR A 376 8.12 6.43 23.05
N PRO A 377 9.21 7.09 22.65
CA PRO A 377 9.54 7.34 21.24
C PRO A 377 9.50 6.05 20.41
N THR A 378 9.00 6.14 19.18
CA THR A 378 8.94 4.98 18.28
C THR A 378 10.32 4.43 17.95
N ALA A 379 11.34 5.30 17.83
CA ALA A 379 12.74 4.91 17.65
C ALA A 379 13.30 3.98 18.75
N ASP A 380 12.74 4.04 19.97
CA ASP A 380 13.12 3.18 21.10
C ASP A 380 12.39 1.83 21.08
N MET A 381 11.43 1.64 20.17
CA MET A 381 10.73 0.37 19.95
C MET A 381 11.55 -0.54 19.03
N THR A 382 11.27 -1.84 19.08
CA THR A 382 11.88 -2.80 18.15
C THR A 382 11.08 -2.80 16.84
N PRO A 383 11.68 -2.51 15.67
CA PRO A 383 10.98 -2.61 14.39
C PRO A 383 10.71 -4.07 14.04
N TYR A 384 9.58 -4.34 13.38
CA TYR A 384 9.28 -5.69 12.87
C TYR A 384 9.93 -5.95 11.51
N SER A 385 10.30 -4.89 10.79
CA SER A 385 11.04 -4.93 9.53
C SER A 385 11.98 -3.75 9.45
N SER A 386 13.16 -3.93 8.84
CA SER A 386 14.06 -2.84 8.48
C SER A 386 14.68 -3.11 7.12
N GLU A 387 14.83 -2.08 6.29
CA GLU A 387 15.41 -2.17 4.95
C GLU A 387 16.46 -1.07 4.80
N TYR A 388 17.67 -1.46 4.43
CA TYR A 388 18.78 -0.53 4.24
C TYR A 388 18.98 -0.26 2.74
N GLU A 389 19.02 1.01 2.37
CA GLU A 389 19.38 1.46 1.02
C GLU A 389 20.73 2.20 1.06
N GLY A 390 21.76 1.60 0.44
CA GLY A 390 23.10 2.18 0.33
C GLY A 390 23.32 3.00 -0.94
N TYR A 391 24.43 3.75 -0.97
CA TYR A 391 25.01 4.53 -2.09
C TYR A 391 24.11 4.82 -3.30
N MET A 392 23.15 5.73 -3.11
CA MET A 392 22.30 6.29 -4.18
C MET A 392 22.96 7.48 -4.92
N GLY A 393 24.30 7.49 -5.04
CA GLY A 393 25.06 8.58 -5.66
C GLY A 393 25.25 9.79 -4.74
N ASN A 394 24.43 10.85 -4.90
CA ASN A 394 24.55 12.09 -4.11
C ASN A 394 23.67 12.10 -2.84
N TYR A 395 22.89 11.05 -2.60
CA TYR A 395 22.04 10.90 -1.41
C TYR A 395 22.79 10.11 -0.33
N GLY A 396 22.58 10.48 0.94
CA GLY A 396 23.09 9.72 2.09
C GLY A 396 22.42 8.35 2.18
N ASN A 397 23.08 7.42 2.88
CA ASN A 397 22.55 6.09 3.15
C ASN A 397 21.31 6.19 4.03
N THR A 398 20.27 5.42 3.71
CA THR A 398 19.00 5.44 4.44
C THR A 398 18.65 4.08 5.02
N LEU A 399 18.03 4.09 6.20
CA LEU A 399 17.44 2.91 6.83
C LEU A 399 15.96 3.16 7.07
N ASP A 400 15.12 2.39 6.38
CA ASP A 400 13.69 2.33 6.64
C ASP A 400 13.39 1.34 7.76
N ARG A 401 12.52 1.73 8.69
CA ARG A 401 12.06 0.90 9.80
C ARG A 401 10.55 0.92 9.88
N TRP A 402 9.96 -0.26 10.02
CA TRP A 402 8.52 -0.43 10.18
C TRP A 402 8.16 -0.95 11.56
N TYR A 403 7.15 -0.32 12.17
CA TYR A 403 6.67 -0.63 13.51
C TYR A 403 5.15 -0.83 13.50
N ARG A 404 4.65 -1.60 14.47
CA ARG A 404 3.23 -1.73 14.75
C ARG A 404 2.98 -1.34 16.20
N ARG A 405 2.04 -0.41 16.42
CA ARG A 405 1.66 0.03 17.76
C ARG A 405 0.15 0.09 17.87
N ALA A 406 -0.40 -0.24 19.04
CA ALA A 406 -1.77 0.15 19.31
C ALA A 406 -1.84 1.65 19.61
N ALA A 407 -3.00 2.26 19.41
CA ALA A 407 -3.22 3.67 19.64
C ALA A 407 -4.58 3.92 20.31
N LEU A 408 -4.63 4.95 21.15
CA LEU A 408 -5.86 5.56 21.64
C LEU A 408 -6.15 6.78 20.76
N VAL A 409 -7.22 6.72 19.98
CA VAL A 409 -7.58 7.79 19.04
C VAL A 409 -8.71 8.60 19.66
N ILE A 410 -8.47 9.89 19.90
CA ILE A 410 -9.35 10.80 20.62
C ILE A 410 -9.75 11.95 19.69
N TRP A 411 -11.03 12.31 19.68
CA TRP A 411 -11.53 13.47 18.93
C TRP A 411 -12.71 14.14 19.66
N PRO A 412 -12.97 15.44 19.44
CA PRO A 412 -14.16 16.10 19.99
C PRO A 412 -15.45 15.44 19.47
N ARG A 413 -16.48 15.28 20.32
CA ARG A 413 -17.78 14.67 19.91
C ARG A 413 -18.40 15.31 18.66
N GLY A 414 -18.25 16.62 18.49
CA GLY A 414 -18.73 17.33 17.29
C GLY A 414 -18.00 16.97 15.99
N GLN A 415 -16.86 16.30 16.07
CA GLN A 415 -16.04 15.86 14.93
C GLN A 415 -16.09 14.33 14.73
N GLY A 416 -16.96 13.60 15.46
CA GLY A 416 -17.01 12.14 15.37
C GLY A 416 -17.33 11.64 13.97
N PHE A 417 -18.34 12.23 13.32
CA PHE A 417 -18.68 11.90 11.94
C PHE A 417 -17.51 12.17 10.97
N ALA A 418 -16.92 13.37 11.00
CA ALA A 418 -15.80 13.76 10.14
C ALA A 418 -14.58 12.85 10.34
N SER A 419 -14.21 12.57 11.59
CA SER A 419 -13.06 11.72 11.90
C SER A 419 -13.25 10.30 11.41
N ARG A 420 -14.47 9.77 11.54
CA ARG A 420 -14.81 8.44 11.03
C ARG A 420 -14.92 8.39 9.52
N ALA A 421 -15.44 9.45 8.92
CA ALA A 421 -15.57 9.56 7.47
C ALA A 421 -14.21 9.70 6.78
N GLU A 422 -13.24 10.34 7.41
CA GLU A 422 -11.87 10.36 6.89
C GLU A 422 -11.24 8.97 6.96
N ALA A 423 -11.47 8.20 8.02
CA ALA A 423 -10.97 6.82 8.13
C ALA A 423 -11.68 5.83 7.18
N SER A 424 -12.98 6.04 6.93
CA SER A 424 -13.82 5.20 6.08
C SER A 424 -14.84 6.04 5.29
N PRO A 425 -14.45 6.53 4.10
CA PRO A 425 -15.34 7.32 3.25
C PRO A 425 -16.59 6.55 2.81
N GLY A 426 -16.48 5.22 2.64
CA GLY A 426 -17.59 4.36 2.26
C GLY A 426 -18.68 4.30 3.34
N TRP A 427 -18.28 4.14 4.60
CA TRP A 427 -19.20 4.20 5.74
C TRP A 427 -19.92 5.55 5.80
N ALA A 428 -19.19 6.65 5.58
CA ALA A 428 -19.76 7.99 5.67
C ALA A 428 -20.93 8.18 4.70
N LEU A 429 -20.79 7.70 3.46
CA LEU A 429 -21.84 7.80 2.44
C LEU A 429 -23.05 6.92 2.75
N ASP A 430 -22.81 5.72 3.30
CA ASP A 430 -23.89 4.83 3.75
C ASP A 430 -24.67 5.47 4.91
N GLU A 431 -23.96 6.07 5.88
CA GLU A 431 -24.54 6.73 7.04
C GLU A 431 -25.33 7.99 6.64
N LEU A 432 -24.82 8.81 5.72
CA LEU A 432 -25.56 9.96 5.18
C LEU A 432 -26.86 9.55 4.50
N THR A 433 -26.81 8.46 3.74
CA THR A 433 -27.99 7.87 3.08
C THR A 433 -28.97 7.33 4.10
N ALA A 434 -28.49 6.66 5.16
CA ALA A 434 -29.31 6.13 6.24
C ALA A 434 -30.01 7.25 7.03
N MET A 435 -29.28 8.31 7.42
CA MET A 435 -29.84 9.49 8.09
C MET A 435 -30.91 10.17 7.22
N ALA A 436 -30.65 10.31 5.92
CA ALA A 436 -31.61 10.87 4.97
C ALA A 436 -32.88 10.01 4.88
N GLY A 437 -32.73 8.68 4.75
CA GLY A 437 -33.83 7.73 4.72
C GLY A 437 -34.66 7.66 6.01
N ALA A 438 -34.04 7.96 7.16
CA ALA A 438 -34.72 8.10 8.45
C ALA A 438 -35.50 9.43 8.60
N GLY A 439 -35.38 10.35 7.63
CA GLY A 439 -36.01 11.67 7.67
C GLY A 439 -35.18 12.75 8.37
N GLU A 440 -33.92 12.47 8.73
CA GLU A 440 -33.01 13.36 9.45
C GLU A 440 -32.16 14.23 8.51
N ILE A 441 -32.74 14.69 7.40
CA ILE A 441 -32.05 15.39 6.30
C ILE A 441 -31.22 16.59 6.78
N ALA A 442 -31.70 17.35 7.77
CA ALA A 442 -30.95 18.49 8.29
C ALA A 442 -29.63 18.07 8.97
N GLN A 443 -29.65 16.97 9.72
CA GLN A 443 -28.47 16.40 10.38
C GLN A 443 -27.53 15.80 9.34
N ALA A 444 -28.07 15.04 8.38
CA ALA A 444 -27.30 14.45 7.29
C ALA A 444 -26.56 15.52 6.47
N ARG A 445 -27.22 16.64 6.14
CA ARG A 445 -26.58 17.75 5.43
C ARG A 445 -25.47 18.41 6.24
N GLU A 446 -25.64 18.55 7.55
CA GLU A 446 -24.61 19.11 8.41
C GLU A 446 -23.40 18.17 8.53
N ALA A 447 -23.66 16.87 8.72
CA ALA A 447 -22.64 15.84 8.69
C ALA A 447 -21.87 15.86 7.35
N ALA A 448 -22.56 15.95 6.21
CA ALA A 448 -21.91 16.05 4.91
C ALA A 448 -21.03 17.30 4.76
N ARG A 449 -21.44 18.47 5.27
CA ARG A 449 -20.61 19.69 5.25
C ARG A 449 -19.31 19.53 6.04
N SER A 450 -19.32 18.74 7.11
CA SER A 450 -18.12 18.49 7.90
C SER A 450 -17.01 17.76 7.13
N LEU A 451 -17.32 17.17 5.96
CA LEU A 451 -16.36 16.48 5.09
C LEU A 451 -15.52 17.42 4.23
N GLU A 452 -15.96 18.68 4.02
CA GLU A 452 -15.43 19.58 2.98
C GLU A 452 -13.90 19.77 3.04
N SER A 453 -13.32 19.81 4.23
CA SER A 453 -11.88 20.06 4.42
C SER A 453 -10.98 18.95 3.90
N PHE A 454 -11.42 17.69 3.95
CA PHE A 454 -10.59 16.52 3.60
C PHE A 454 -11.16 15.68 2.45
N TRP A 455 -12.44 15.84 2.08
CA TRP A 455 -13.10 14.99 1.08
C TRP A 455 -12.42 15.00 -0.30
N HIS A 456 -11.69 16.07 -0.62
CA HIS A 456 -10.86 16.12 -1.83
C HIS A 456 -9.85 14.96 -1.94
N ALA A 457 -9.41 14.40 -0.81
CA ALA A 457 -8.54 13.23 -0.75
C ALA A 457 -9.29 11.90 -0.96
N ALA A 458 -10.63 11.88 -0.89
CA ALA A 458 -11.45 10.67 -1.10
C ALA A 458 -11.23 10.05 -2.49
N GLY A 459 -10.83 10.87 -3.47
CA GLY A 459 -10.42 10.43 -4.81
C GLY A 459 -9.10 9.65 -4.87
N ARG A 460 -8.45 9.37 -3.74
CA ARG A 460 -7.21 8.56 -3.66
C ARG A 460 -7.43 7.15 -3.07
N TYR A 461 -8.61 6.86 -2.54
CA TYR A 461 -8.91 5.56 -1.92
C TYR A 461 -8.99 4.43 -2.96
N ALA A 462 -8.71 3.21 -2.51
CA ALA A 462 -9.02 1.99 -3.27
C ALA A 462 -10.55 1.83 -3.40
N GLY A 463 -11.01 1.19 -4.49
CA GLY A 463 -12.45 0.95 -4.69
C GLY A 463 -13.27 2.14 -5.17
N GLN A 464 -12.66 3.12 -5.86
CA GLN A 464 -13.32 4.36 -6.30
C GLN A 464 -14.63 4.18 -7.08
N THR A 465 -14.77 3.08 -7.82
CA THR A 465 -16.01 2.79 -8.56
C THR A 465 -17.16 2.53 -7.61
N GLU A 466 -16.96 1.70 -6.57
CA GLU A 466 -17.99 1.44 -5.56
C GLU A 466 -18.30 2.70 -4.75
N LEU A 467 -17.25 3.44 -4.35
CA LEU A 467 -17.39 4.69 -3.61
C LEU A 467 -18.18 5.75 -4.41
N LEU A 468 -17.95 5.85 -5.73
CA LEU A 468 -18.71 6.74 -6.61
C LEU A 468 -20.19 6.37 -6.64
N GLY A 469 -20.52 5.06 -6.68
CA GLY A 469 -21.90 4.59 -6.60
C GLY A 469 -22.61 5.11 -5.34
N LYS A 470 -21.99 4.92 -4.18
CA LYS A 470 -22.49 5.42 -2.88
C LYS A 470 -22.58 6.95 -2.85
N ALA A 471 -21.63 7.65 -3.46
CA ALA A 471 -21.62 9.11 -3.50
C ALA A 471 -22.75 9.67 -4.35
N LEU A 472 -23.09 9.02 -5.48
CA LEU A 472 -24.22 9.39 -6.32
C LEU A 472 -25.56 9.19 -5.61
N GLU A 473 -25.68 8.15 -4.80
CA GLU A 473 -26.86 7.87 -3.98
C GLU A 473 -26.99 8.91 -2.85
N ALA A 474 -25.96 9.12 -2.05
CA ALA A 474 -25.94 10.14 -1.00
C ALA A 474 -26.23 11.54 -1.55
N ALA A 475 -25.64 11.91 -2.70
CA ALA A 475 -25.90 13.17 -3.38
C ALA A 475 -27.38 13.34 -3.78
N ARG A 476 -28.08 12.24 -4.11
CA ARG A 476 -29.51 12.29 -4.42
C ARG A 476 -30.35 12.47 -3.17
N GLU A 477 -30.11 11.64 -2.15
CA GLU A 477 -30.92 11.60 -0.93
C GLU A 477 -30.77 12.88 -0.10
N LEU A 478 -29.59 13.49 -0.09
CA LEU A 478 -29.36 14.76 0.61
C LEU A 478 -30.06 15.95 -0.04
N ASP A 479 -30.43 15.89 -1.32
CA ASP A 479 -31.18 16.92 -2.05
C ASP A 479 -30.61 18.35 -1.87
N ASP A 480 -29.29 18.51 -1.98
CA ASP A 480 -28.61 19.80 -1.87
C ASP A 480 -27.52 19.90 -2.95
N ALA A 481 -27.65 20.87 -3.86
CA ALA A 481 -26.79 20.98 -5.04
C ALA A 481 -25.32 21.30 -4.69
N GLN A 482 -25.06 22.01 -3.59
CA GLN A 482 -23.70 22.33 -3.15
C GLN A 482 -23.03 21.11 -2.51
N ILE A 483 -23.76 20.41 -1.65
CA ILE A 483 -23.26 19.18 -1.00
C ILE A 483 -23.05 18.08 -2.05
N ALA A 484 -23.99 17.90 -2.98
CA ALA A 484 -23.86 16.94 -4.08
C ALA A 484 -22.61 17.22 -4.93
N ALA A 485 -22.33 18.49 -5.23
CA ALA A 485 -21.12 18.86 -5.98
C ALA A 485 -19.85 18.58 -5.17
N MET A 486 -19.85 18.90 -3.87
CA MET A 486 -18.73 18.62 -2.96
C MET A 486 -18.43 17.13 -2.88
N LEU A 487 -19.46 16.29 -2.69
CA LEU A 487 -19.30 14.83 -2.58
C LEU A 487 -18.76 14.18 -3.86
N LEU A 488 -19.16 14.69 -5.02
CA LEU A 488 -18.80 14.12 -6.33
C LEU A 488 -17.50 14.71 -6.92
N ARG A 489 -17.02 15.84 -6.41
CA ARG A 489 -15.82 16.53 -6.91
C ARG A 489 -14.54 15.68 -6.97
N PRO A 490 -14.24 14.78 -6.01
CA PRO A 490 -12.96 14.06 -6.00
C PRO A 490 -12.81 12.98 -7.08
N PHE A 491 -13.91 12.62 -7.77
CA PHE A 491 -13.91 11.55 -8.77
C PHE A 491 -13.50 12.06 -10.15
N ALA A 492 -13.22 11.12 -11.05
CA ALA A 492 -12.86 11.38 -12.44
C ALA A 492 -13.85 10.73 -13.40
N LEU A 493 -13.89 11.23 -14.63
CA LEU A 493 -14.88 10.80 -15.61
C LEU A 493 -14.76 9.31 -15.98
N GLU A 494 -13.53 8.79 -16.07
CA GLU A 494 -13.23 7.37 -16.35
C GLU A 494 -13.66 6.40 -15.23
N ARG A 495 -14.12 6.90 -14.08
CA ARG A 495 -14.69 6.06 -13.00
C ARG A 495 -16.19 5.83 -13.17
N LEU A 496 -16.85 6.56 -14.06
CA LEU A 496 -18.27 6.42 -14.31
C LEU A 496 -18.52 5.17 -15.18
N VAL A 497 -19.09 4.12 -14.59
CA VAL A 497 -19.40 2.85 -15.27
C VAL A 497 -20.91 2.72 -15.56
N PRO A 498 -21.35 1.81 -16.45
CA PRO A 498 -22.76 1.68 -16.83
C PRO A 498 -23.72 1.50 -15.65
N GLU A 499 -23.28 0.84 -14.58
CA GLU A 499 -24.04 0.60 -13.35
C GLU A 499 -24.44 1.92 -12.66
N HIS A 500 -23.64 2.97 -12.80
CA HIS A 500 -23.89 4.31 -12.25
C HIS A 500 -24.88 5.13 -13.09
N GLY A 501 -25.17 4.69 -14.33
CA GLY A 501 -25.95 5.44 -15.31
C GLY A 501 -27.30 5.96 -14.80
N PRO A 502 -28.15 5.11 -14.19
CA PRO A 502 -29.45 5.55 -13.66
C PRO A 502 -29.33 6.60 -12.54
N ALA A 503 -28.38 6.41 -11.61
CA ALA A 503 -28.17 7.34 -10.50
C ALA A 503 -27.69 8.71 -11.00
N PHE A 504 -26.69 8.71 -11.89
CA PHE A 504 -26.16 9.93 -12.52
C PHE A 504 -27.23 10.64 -13.39
N ALA A 505 -28.00 9.89 -14.18
CA ALA A 505 -29.06 10.44 -15.03
C ALA A 505 -30.16 11.13 -14.22
N GLY A 506 -30.55 10.56 -13.07
CA GLY A 506 -31.52 11.22 -12.21
C GLY A 506 -30.95 12.45 -11.50
N LEU A 507 -29.66 12.51 -11.15
CA LEU A 507 -29.03 13.75 -10.64
C LEU A 507 -29.01 14.84 -11.72
N ALA A 508 -28.67 14.50 -12.96
CA ALA A 508 -28.70 15.44 -14.08
C ALA A 508 -30.11 15.98 -14.36
N THR A 509 -31.14 15.15 -14.16
CA THR A 509 -32.54 15.56 -14.29
C THR A 509 -32.98 16.45 -13.14
N HIS A 510 -32.51 16.17 -11.93
CA HIS A 510 -32.87 16.88 -10.70
C HIS A 510 -32.19 18.25 -10.57
N TYR A 511 -30.87 18.32 -10.73
CA TYR A 511 -30.10 19.57 -10.60
C TYR A 511 -29.94 20.36 -11.91
N GLY A 512 -30.26 19.74 -13.04
CA GLY A 512 -30.27 20.38 -14.36
C GLY A 512 -28.91 20.48 -15.05
N SER A 513 -28.94 20.97 -16.29
CA SER A 513 -27.80 20.92 -17.22
C SER A 513 -26.62 21.81 -16.83
N THR A 514 -26.84 22.94 -16.15
CA THR A 514 -25.75 23.83 -15.74
C THR A 514 -24.87 23.17 -14.68
N TRP A 515 -25.50 22.50 -13.70
CA TRP A 515 -24.81 21.83 -12.62
C TRP A 515 -24.00 20.63 -13.14
N ILE A 516 -24.62 19.76 -13.96
CA ILE A 516 -23.94 18.58 -14.50
C ILE A 516 -22.77 18.95 -15.43
N ASN A 517 -22.88 20.05 -16.18
CA ASN A 517 -21.79 20.53 -17.03
C ASN A 517 -20.61 21.07 -16.22
N GLY A 518 -20.88 21.65 -15.05
CA GLY A 518 -19.83 22.04 -14.09
C GLY A 518 -19.07 20.81 -13.59
N LEU A 519 -19.79 19.80 -13.09
CA LEU A 519 -19.20 18.55 -12.61
C LEU A 519 -18.38 17.84 -13.69
N LEU A 520 -18.93 17.69 -14.90
CA LEU A 520 -18.24 17.04 -16.02
C LEU A 520 -16.99 17.80 -16.48
N ARG A 521 -16.99 19.14 -16.40
CA ARG A 521 -15.80 19.93 -16.68
C ARG A 521 -14.71 19.60 -15.66
N ASP A 522 -15.05 19.66 -14.38
CA ASP A 522 -14.10 19.44 -13.28
C ASP A 522 -13.52 18.00 -13.33
N TRP A 523 -14.37 16.99 -13.59
CA TRP A 523 -13.94 15.60 -13.81
C TRP A 523 -13.04 15.38 -15.03
N SER A 524 -13.06 16.29 -16.01
CA SER A 524 -12.25 16.20 -17.23
C SER A 524 -10.95 17.01 -17.15
N GLU A 525 -10.67 17.72 -16.05
CA GLU A 525 -9.48 18.58 -15.94
C GLU A 525 -8.16 17.82 -15.98
N GLY A 526 -8.15 16.54 -15.58
CA GLY A 526 -6.97 15.67 -15.61
C GLY A 526 -6.57 15.20 -17.02
N TRP A 527 -7.45 15.36 -18.02
CA TRP A 527 -7.25 14.85 -19.39
C TRP A 527 -6.39 15.76 -20.29
N ARG A 528 -5.60 16.69 -19.71
CA ARG A 528 -4.84 17.69 -20.49
C ARG A 528 -3.73 17.05 -21.35
N PRO A 529 -3.52 17.53 -22.60
CA PRO A 529 -2.44 17.06 -23.46
C PRO A 529 -1.05 17.30 -22.83
N GLY A 530 -0.19 16.27 -22.80
CA GLY A 530 1.20 16.37 -22.34
C GLY A 530 1.50 15.78 -20.95
N SER A 531 0.48 15.41 -20.18
CA SER A 531 0.64 14.45 -19.06
C SER A 531 0.84 13.05 -19.65
N TYR A 532 1.70 12.22 -19.04
CA TYR A 532 2.07 10.86 -19.44
C TYR A 532 1.03 10.18 -20.36
N GLY A 533 1.44 9.78 -21.57
CA GLY A 533 0.55 9.26 -22.62
C GLY A 533 -0.47 8.24 -22.10
N LEU A 534 -1.63 8.14 -22.78
CA LEU A 534 -2.81 7.37 -22.34
C LEU A 534 -2.45 6.15 -21.51
N ALA A 535 -2.66 6.24 -20.20
CA ALA A 535 -2.71 5.06 -19.36
C ALA A 535 -3.75 4.08 -19.97
N GLN A 536 -3.55 2.78 -19.79
CA GLN A 536 -4.45 1.76 -20.36
C GLN A 536 -5.90 1.93 -19.88
N ALA A 537 -6.11 2.35 -18.63
CA ALA A 537 -7.43 2.46 -18.01
C ALA A 537 -8.40 3.45 -18.74
N PRO A 538 -8.01 4.69 -19.10
CA PRO A 538 -8.83 5.56 -19.94
C PRO A 538 -9.24 4.96 -21.30
N LEU A 539 -8.39 4.13 -21.92
CA LEU A 539 -8.69 3.52 -23.21
C LEU A 539 -9.77 2.43 -23.11
N GLU A 540 -9.64 1.54 -22.12
CA GLU A 540 -10.65 0.51 -21.84
C GLU A 540 -12.01 1.11 -21.47
N TRP A 541 -12.01 2.26 -20.78
CA TRP A 541 -13.22 2.99 -20.46
C TRP A 541 -13.93 3.51 -21.72
N LEU A 542 -13.18 4.06 -22.69
CA LEU A 542 -13.74 4.55 -23.96
C LEU A 542 -14.38 3.44 -24.79
N GLU A 543 -13.83 2.21 -24.75
CA GLU A 543 -14.44 1.04 -25.41
C GLU A 543 -15.83 0.73 -24.85
N ASN A 544 -16.02 0.93 -23.54
CA ASN A 544 -17.27 0.68 -22.83
C ASN A 544 -18.23 1.88 -22.82
N LEU A 545 -17.83 3.03 -23.35
CA LEU A 545 -18.63 4.25 -23.44
C LEU A 545 -20.03 4.04 -24.06
N PRO A 546 -20.21 3.21 -25.11
CA PRO A 546 -21.55 2.87 -25.63
C PRO A 546 -22.52 2.33 -24.58
N ARG A 547 -22.04 1.46 -23.68
CA ARG A 547 -22.86 0.84 -22.62
C ARG A 547 -23.24 1.88 -21.57
N LEU A 548 -22.29 2.75 -21.21
CA LEU A 548 -22.55 3.86 -20.30
C LEU A 548 -23.59 4.82 -20.88
N CYS A 549 -23.47 5.21 -22.15
CA CYS A 549 -24.46 6.06 -22.80
C CYS A 549 -25.84 5.40 -22.87
N THR A 550 -25.93 4.08 -23.07
CA THR A 550 -27.20 3.34 -22.95
C THR A 550 -27.81 3.47 -21.56
N ALA A 551 -27.01 3.28 -20.51
CA ALA A 551 -27.48 3.39 -19.13
C ALA A 551 -27.90 4.82 -18.74
N LEU A 552 -27.30 5.84 -19.37
CA LEU A 552 -27.64 7.25 -19.18
C LEU A 552 -28.89 7.69 -19.95
N SER A 553 -29.29 6.96 -21.00
CA SER A 553 -30.38 7.33 -21.92
C SER A 553 -31.77 6.98 -21.38
N VAL A 554 -32.01 7.19 -20.08
CA VAL A 554 -33.35 7.10 -19.47
C VAL A 554 -34.20 8.29 -19.94
N GLU A 555 -35.49 8.05 -20.25
CA GLU A 555 -36.41 9.05 -20.85
C GLU A 555 -36.39 10.41 -20.11
N GLY A 556 -35.75 11.42 -20.71
CA GLY A 556 -35.65 12.80 -20.21
C GLY A 556 -34.64 13.65 -21.01
N SER A 557 -34.89 14.97 -21.17
CA SER A 557 -34.01 15.88 -21.94
C SER A 557 -32.63 16.18 -21.30
N PRO A 558 -32.50 16.29 -19.96
CA PRO A 558 -31.22 16.65 -19.33
C PRO A 558 -30.17 15.52 -19.34
N SER A 559 -30.60 14.26 -19.15
CA SER A 559 -29.72 13.08 -19.12
C SER A 559 -29.04 12.82 -20.47
N ILE A 560 -29.80 12.93 -21.57
CA ILE A 560 -29.27 12.82 -22.94
C ILE A 560 -28.27 13.93 -23.22
N THR A 561 -28.52 15.15 -22.73
CA THR A 561 -27.60 16.28 -22.89
C THR A 561 -26.27 16.02 -22.15
N ALA A 562 -26.33 15.47 -20.93
CA ALA A 562 -25.13 15.07 -20.20
C ALA A 562 -24.37 13.94 -20.91
N ALA A 563 -25.07 12.93 -21.43
CA ALA A 563 -24.45 11.84 -22.20
C ALA A 563 -23.74 12.37 -23.46
N ARG A 564 -24.36 13.30 -24.20
CA ARG A 564 -23.73 13.96 -25.36
C ARG A 564 -22.48 14.74 -24.95
N ARG A 565 -22.53 15.44 -23.82
CA ARG A 565 -21.37 16.16 -23.27
C ARG A 565 -20.22 15.22 -22.93
N ILE A 566 -20.49 14.07 -22.30
CA ILE A 566 -19.48 13.04 -22.01
C ILE A 566 -18.81 12.57 -23.31
N VAL A 567 -19.60 12.26 -24.34
CA VAL A 567 -19.07 11.86 -25.66
C VAL A 567 -18.21 12.97 -26.29
N GLY A 568 -18.65 14.23 -26.22
CA GLY A 568 -17.87 15.37 -26.72
C GLY A 568 -16.54 15.58 -25.99
N LEU A 569 -16.52 15.45 -24.65
CA LEU A 569 -15.30 15.52 -23.84
C LEU A 569 -14.35 14.36 -24.18
N SER A 570 -14.90 13.15 -24.32
CA SER A 570 -14.16 11.93 -24.70
C SER A 570 -13.48 12.11 -26.07
N TRP A 571 -14.22 12.64 -27.05
CA TRP A 571 -13.67 12.93 -28.38
C TRP A 571 -12.58 14.02 -28.34
N THR A 572 -12.81 15.10 -27.60
CA THR A 572 -11.83 16.21 -27.49
C THR A 572 -10.51 15.72 -26.91
N MET A 573 -10.56 14.89 -25.87
CA MET A 573 -9.37 14.27 -25.29
C MET A 573 -8.69 13.33 -26.29
N PHE A 574 -9.45 12.40 -26.87
CA PHE A 574 -8.93 11.44 -27.83
C PHE A 574 -8.27 12.12 -29.04
N ALA A 575 -8.97 13.04 -29.69
CA ALA A 575 -8.47 13.75 -30.87
C ALA A 575 -7.29 14.68 -30.54
N GLY A 576 -7.27 15.31 -29.36
CA GLY A 576 -6.17 16.19 -28.94
C GLY A 576 -4.83 15.46 -28.78
N GLN A 577 -4.86 14.16 -28.47
CA GLN A 577 -3.65 13.34 -28.32
C GLN A 577 -3.29 12.60 -29.62
N VAL A 578 -4.30 12.13 -30.35
CA VAL A 578 -4.10 11.38 -31.58
C VAL A 578 -3.72 12.29 -32.74
N GLY A 579 -4.36 13.45 -32.86
CA GLY A 579 -4.15 14.40 -33.96
C GLY A 579 -2.68 14.68 -34.25
N PRO A 580 -1.87 15.13 -33.27
CA PRO A 580 -0.44 15.39 -33.46
C PRO A 580 0.39 14.19 -33.91
N ALA A 581 -0.01 12.96 -33.54
CA ALA A 581 0.72 11.73 -33.85
C ALA A 581 0.42 11.17 -35.26
N LEU A 582 -0.66 11.63 -35.89
CA LEU A 582 -1.00 11.27 -37.27
C LEU A 582 -0.07 11.93 -38.30
N ASP A 583 0.73 12.92 -37.86
CA ASP A 583 1.77 13.59 -38.66
C ASP A 583 3.17 13.01 -38.34
N GLY A 584 4.00 12.68 -39.36
CA GLY A 584 5.39 12.19 -39.17
C GLY A 584 5.75 10.94 -40.01
N PRO A 585 6.60 9.99 -39.53
CA PRO A 585 6.81 8.63 -40.11
C PRO A 585 6.02 7.50 -39.42
N LEU A 586 5.57 6.48 -40.18
CA LEU A 586 4.88 5.30 -39.64
C LEU A 586 5.91 4.26 -39.21
N THR A 587 6.30 4.31 -37.94
CA THR A 587 7.15 3.29 -37.32
C THR A 587 6.30 2.14 -36.79
N SER A 588 6.89 0.97 -36.58
CA SER A 588 6.23 -0.21 -36.04
C SER A 588 5.57 0.09 -34.68
N ARG A 589 6.24 0.91 -33.84
CA ARG A 589 5.68 1.38 -32.57
C ARG A 589 4.44 2.27 -32.76
N GLN A 590 4.48 3.19 -33.73
CA GLN A 590 3.35 4.07 -34.04
C GLN A 590 2.17 3.29 -34.62
N GLU A 591 2.43 2.31 -35.49
CA GLU A 591 1.40 1.44 -36.07
C GLU A 591 0.71 0.60 -35.00
N ALA A 592 1.48 -0.03 -34.09
CA ALA A 592 0.93 -0.78 -32.96
C ALA A 592 0.08 0.11 -32.04
N TRP A 593 0.56 1.32 -31.74
CA TRP A 593 -0.18 2.29 -30.92
C TRP A 593 -1.47 2.75 -31.59
N LEU A 594 -1.46 3.15 -32.86
CA LEU A 594 -2.67 3.53 -33.60
C LEU A 594 -3.66 2.37 -33.74
N THR A 595 -3.17 1.15 -33.88
CA THR A 595 -4.01 -0.05 -33.94
C THR A 595 -4.72 -0.29 -32.60
N ALA A 596 -4.02 -0.14 -31.48
CA ALA A 596 -4.60 -0.26 -30.14
C ALA A 596 -5.68 0.79 -29.87
N LEU A 597 -5.62 1.96 -30.52
CA LEU A 597 -6.62 3.02 -30.40
C LEU A 597 -7.91 2.78 -31.21
N GLY A 598 -7.96 1.74 -32.04
CA GLY A 598 -9.12 1.41 -32.86
C GLY A 598 -10.38 1.12 -32.03
N ALA A 599 -10.28 0.28 -31.00
CA ALA A 599 -11.42 -0.06 -30.14
C ALA A 599 -11.93 1.16 -29.33
N PRO A 600 -11.08 1.97 -28.68
CA PRO A 600 -11.49 3.22 -28.03
C PRO A 600 -12.20 4.20 -28.99
N CYS A 601 -11.64 4.41 -30.18
CA CYS A 601 -12.24 5.27 -31.21
C CYS A 601 -13.61 4.74 -31.67
N SER A 602 -13.73 3.43 -31.85
CA SER A 602 -14.99 2.76 -32.18
C SER A 602 -16.04 2.96 -31.09
N GLY A 603 -15.65 2.83 -29.82
CA GLY A 603 -16.52 3.10 -28.66
C GLY A 603 -17.10 4.53 -28.69
N ILE A 604 -16.28 5.54 -28.98
CA ILE A 604 -16.73 6.94 -29.07
C ILE A 604 -17.72 7.13 -30.24
N ILE A 605 -17.41 6.64 -31.43
CA ILE A 605 -18.27 6.78 -32.62
C ILE A 605 -19.61 6.06 -32.43
N ALA A 606 -19.58 4.85 -31.86
CA ALA A 606 -20.79 4.09 -31.54
C ALA A 606 -21.66 4.81 -30.50
N ALA A 607 -21.05 5.43 -29.48
CA ALA A 607 -21.75 6.26 -28.51
C ALA A 607 -22.35 7.53 -29.14
N ALA A 608 -21.58 8.25 -29.96
CA ALA A 608 -22.02 9.45 -30.67
C ALA A 608 -23.20 9.16 -31.61
N THR A 609 -23.14 8.05 -32.34
CA THR A 609 -24.21 7.62 -33.24
C THR A 609 -25.50 7.34 -32.49
N ARG A 610 -25.42 6.62 -31.37
CA ARG A 610 -26.57 6.31 -30.52
C ARG A 610 -27.26 7.57 -29.99
N LEU A 611 -26.48 8.57 -29.59
CA LEU A 611 -26.99 9.82 -29.02
C LEU A 611 -27.35 10.88 -30.07
N GLY A 612 -27.02 10.65 -31.34
CA GLY A 612 -27.16 11.64 -32.41
C GLY A 612 -26.26 12.87 -32.23
N SER A 613 -25.03 12.68 -31.71
CA SER A 613 -24.02 13.75 -31.59
C SER A 613 -23.34 14.00 -32.95
N THR A 614 -23.94 14.85 -33.78
CA THR A 614 -23.46 15.10 -35.15
C THR A 614 -22.09 15.78 -35.20
N ASP A 615 -21.78 16.63 -34.23
CA ASP A 615 -20.49 17.31 -34.06
C ASP A 615 -19.33 16.32 -33.94
N VAL A 616 -19.45 15.33 -33.05
CA VAL A 616 -18.41 14.31 -32.84
C VAL A 616 -18.26 13.41 -34.08
N LEU A 617 -19.37 13.05 -34.72
CA LEU A 617 -19.33 12.25 -35.96
C LEU A 617 -18.66 12.99 -37.10
N GLU A 618 -18.97 14.28 -37.29
CA GLU A 618 -18.33 15.12 -38.29
C GLU A 618 -16.84 15.29 -38.02
N ASP A 619 -16.44 15.49 -36.76
CA ASP A 619 -15.03 15.62 -36.39
C ASP A 619 -14.26 14.31 -36.55
N ALA A 620 -14.87 13.15 -36.28
CA ALA A 620 -14.28 11.85 -36.57
C ALA A 620 -14.03 11.64 -38.07
N GLN A 621 -14.99 12.05 -38.90
CA GLN A 621 -14.82 12.06 -40.36
C GLN A 621 -13.75 13.06 -40.80
N LYS A 622 -13.66 14.24 -40.17
CA LYS A 622 -12.60 15.21 -40.46
C LYS A 622 -11.25 14.64 -40.12
N LEU A 623 -11.07 14.00 -38.96
CA LEU A 623 -9.82 13.37 -38.57
C LEU A 623 -9.37 12.33 -39.61
N ALA A 624 -10.29 11.49 -40.11
CA ALA A 624 -9.99 10.53 -41.17
C ALA A 624 -9.64 11.18 -42.53
N ARG A 625 -10.22 12.35 -42.83
CA ARG A 625 -10.01 13.08 -44.09
C ARG A 625 -8.75 13.93 -44.08
N THR A 626 -8.52 14.70 -43.03
CA THR A 626 -7.56 15.82 -43.01
C THR A 626 -6.26 15.52 -42.26
N ALA A 627 -6.23 14.49 -41.42
CA ALA A 627 -5.00 14.12 -40.72
C ALA A 627 -3.96 13.52 -41.69
N GLY A 628 -2.68 13.54 -41.27
CA GLY A 628 -1.54 13.09 -42.07
C GLY A 628 -1.66 11.67 -42.64
N GLY A 629 -0.63 11.23 -43.38
CA GLY A 629 -0.65 10.01 -44.21
C GLY A 629 -1.09 8.71 -43.51
N ARG A 630 -1.16 8.68 -42.18
CA ARG A 630 -1.49 7.52 -41.33
C ARG A 630 -2.94 7.43 -40.87
N ALA A 631 -3.79 8.41 -41.16
CA ALA A 631 -5.19 8.41 -40.73
C ALA A 631 -5.94 7.11 -41.10
N HIS A 632 -5.54 6.48 -42.21
CA HIS A 632 -6.09 5.20 -42.66
C HIS A 632 -5.81 4.03 -41.71
N VAL A 633 -4.67 4.00 -41.00
CA VAL A 633 -4.34 2.93 -40.04
C VAL A 633 -5.32 2.94 -38.88
N LEU A 634 -5.53 4.11 -38.27
CA LEU A 634 -6.51 4.29 -37.20
C LEU A 634 -7.93 3.98 -37.71
N ALA A 635 -8.32 4.52 -38.87
CA ALA A 635 -9.65 4.28 -39.43
C ALA A 635 -9.90 2.79 -39.69
N MET A 636 -8.91 2.05 -40.22
CA MET A 636 -9.01 0.61 -40.41
C MET A 636 -9.16 -0.14 -39.08
N ALA A 637 -8.35 0.21 -38.07
CA ALA A 637 -8.45 -0.40 -36.74
C ALA A 637 -9.82 -0.13 -36.09
N THR A 638 -10.32 1.10 -36.20
CA THR A 638 -11.65 1.50 -35.72
C THR A 638 -12.77 0.71 -36.40
N LEU A 639 -12.73 0.58 -37.72
CA LEU A 639 -13.73 -0.18 -38.48
C LEU A 639 -13.69 -1.68 -38.15
N ARG A 640 -12.50 -2.25 -37.96
CA ARG A 640 -12.34 -3.65 -37.53
C ARG A 640 -12.92 -3.88 -36.13
N ALA A 641 -12.72 -2.96 -35.20
CA ALA A 641 -13.27 -3.03 -33.85
C ALA A 641 -14.80 -2.86 -33.81
N ALA A 642 -15.36 -2.02 -34.69
CA ALA A 642 -16.81 -1.83 -34.82
C ALA A 642 -17.55 -3.10 -35.31
N GLY A 643 -16.93 -3.84 -36.23
CA GLY A 643 -17.59 -4.92 -36.96
C GLY A 643 -18.45 -4.41 -38.11
N ALA A 644 -18.61 -5.24 -39.14
CA ALA A 644 -19.20 -4.84 -40.41
C ALA A 644 -20.62 -4.26 -40.28
N GLN A 645 -20.90 -3.20 -41.03
CA GLN A 645 -22.23 -2.59 -41.21
C GLN A 645 -22.87 -1.99 -39.94
N GLN A 646 -22.05 -1.67 -38.93
CA GLN A 646 -22.52 -0.90 -37.79
C GLN A 646 -22.94 0.52 -38.21
N ALA A 647 -24.09 0.98 -37.72
CA ALA A 647 -24.59 2.33 -37.98
C ALA A 647 -23.59 3.40 -37.49
N GLY A 648 -23.43 4.48 -38.26
CA GLY A 648 -22.53 5.60 -37.92
C GLY A 648 -21.11 5.51 -38.49
N PHE A 649 -20.71 4.36 -39.01
CA PHE A 649 -19.35 4.12 -39.53
C PHE A 649 -19.23 4.17 -41.06
N GLY A 650 -20.35 4.25 -41.79
CA GLY A 650 -20.36 4.21 -43.26
C GLY A 650 -19.49 5.29 -43.92
N GLU A 651 -19.63 6.55 -43.51
CA GLU A 651 -18.82 7.67 -44.02
C GLU A 651 -17.34 7.50 -43.68
N LEU A 652 -17.01 6.94 -42.50
CA LEU A 652 -15.63 6.63 -42.14
C LEU A 652 -15.04 5.57 -43.06
N ALA A 653 -15.81 4.51 -43.38
CA ALA A 653 -15.41 3.46 -44.31
C ALA A 653 -15.19 4.00 -45.73
N VAL A 654 -16.08 4.88 -46.21
CA VAL A 654 -15.93 5.55 -47.52
C VAL A 654 -14.64 6.37 -47.58
N HIS A 655 -14.40 7.24 -46.61
CA HIS A 655 -13.18 8.07 -46.59
C HIS A 655 -11.91 7.26 -46.38
N CYS A 656 -11.96 6.18 -45.60
CA CYS A 656 -10.85 5.25 -45.45
C CYS A 656 -10.52 4.58 -46.79
N ALA A 657 -11.52 4.09 -47.52
CA ALA A 657 -11.34 3.49 -48.83
C ALA A 657 -10.82 4.51 -49.86
N GLU A 658 -11.33 5.74 -49.89
CA GLU A 658 -10.81 6.82 -50.74
C GLU A 658 -9.33 7.10 -50.47
N ARG A 659 -8.92 7.13 -49.20
CA ARG A 659 -7.53 7.32 -48.81
C ARG A 659 -6.65 6.15 -49.26
N ILE A 660 -7.10 4.91 -49.04
CA ILE A 660 -6.37 3.70 -49.47
C ILE A 660 -6.27 3.66 -51.00
N ARG A 661 -7.35 3.98 -51.74
CA ARG A 661 -7.30 4.12 -53.20
C ARG A 661 -6.30 5.17 -53.65
N ALA A 662 -6.23 6.31 -52.97
CA ALA A 662 -5.26 7.35 -53.28
C ALA A 662 -3.81 6.87 -53.06
N LEU A 663 -3.56 6.05 -52.03
CA LEU A 663 -2.26 5.41 -51.79
C LEU A 663 -1.94 4.37 -52.87
N LEU A 664 -2.92 3.53 -53.25
CA LEU A 664 -2.78 2.55 -54.33
C LEU A 664 -2.68 3.19 -55.72
N ALA A 665 -3.17 4.40 -55.92
CA ALA A 665 -3.03 5.14 -57.18
C ALA A 665 -1.61 5.70 -57.38
N GLN A 666 -0.79 5.78 -56.31
CA GLN A 666 0.60 6.19 -56.43
C GLN A 666 1.38 5.14 -57.24
N PRO A 667 2.27 5.58 -58.15
CA PRO A 667 3.05 4.68 -58.99
C PRO A 667 3.94 3.78 -58.14
N GLN A 668 4.12 2.53 -58.56
CA GLN A 668 5.10 1.65 -57.94
C GLN A 668 6.51 2.22 -58.13
N ARG A 669 7.34 2.11 -57.09
CA ARG A 669 8.75 2.51 -57.13
C ARG A 669 9.48 1.77 -58.24
N ALA A 670 10.27 2.51 -59.01
CA ALA A 670 11.10 1.92 -60.05
C ALA A 670 12.21 1.04 -59.42
N PRO A 671 12.60 -0.10 -60.03
CA PRO A 671 13.62 -1.00 -59.46
C PRO A 671 14.99 -0.35 -59.19
N GLY A 672 15.29 0.78 -59.83
CA GLY A 672 16.53 1.55 -59.65
C GLY A 672 16.41 2.74 -58.70
N ASP A 673 15.24 3.00 -58.13
CA ASP A 673 14.99 4.18 -57.29
C ASP A 673 15.14 3.85 -55.81
N TRP A 674 16.32 4.12 -55.24
CA TRP A 674 16.64 3.97 -53.82
C TRP A 674 16.38 5.24 -53.01
N SER A 675 15.55 6.17 -53.50
CA SER A 675 15.23 7.38 -52.73
C SER A 675 14.42 7.05 -51.46
N ILE A 676 14.85 7.59 -50.32
CA ILE A 676 14.17 7.47 -49.02
C ILE A 676 13.90 8.89 -48.55
N GLU A 677 12.68 9.17 -48.08
CA GLU A 677 12.37 10.46 -47.46
C GLU A 677 12.79 10.45 -46.00
N LEU A 678 13.59 11.44 -45.59
CA LEU A 678 13.88 11.65 -44.18
C LEU A 678 12.72 12.41 -43.52
N PRO A 679 12.11 11.89 -42.44
CA PRO A 679 11.03 12.58 -41.75
C PRO A 679 11.50 13.89 -41.15
N THR A 680 10.63 14.90 -41.16
CA THR A 680 10.88 16.20 -40.50
C THR A 680 11.12 16.00 -38.99
N GLY A 681 12.02 16.77 -38.40
CA GLY A 681 12.30 16.68 -36.95
C GLY A 681 13.62 17.29 -36.50
N CYS A 682 14.62 17.38 -37.37
CA CYS A 682 15.89 18.05 -37.07
C CYS A 682 16.41 18.77 -38.31
N ALA A 683 16.76 20.04 -38.17
CA ALA A 683 17.27 20.90 -39.24
C ALA A 683 18.78 21.18 -39.10
N CYS A 684 19.53 20.27 -38.45
CA CYS A 684 20.97 20.44 -38.33
C CYS A 684 21.69 20.04 -39.64
N GLU A 685 22.88 20.59 -39.86
CA GLU A 685 23.73 20.30 -41.02
C GLU A 685 23.97 18.79 -41.24
N LEU A 686 23.97 17.99 -40.16
CA LEU A 686 24.14 16.54 -40.29
C LEU A 686 22.91 15.88 -40.91
N CYS A 687 21.71 16.31 -40.53
CA CYS A 687 20.46 15.80 -41.08
C CYS A 687 20.27 16.24 -42.54
N GLU A 688 20.78 17.41 -42.93
CA GLU A 688 20.78 17.84 -44.35
C GLU A 688 21.65 16.92 -45.22
N VAL A 689 22.83 16.53 -44.73
CA VAL A 689 23.72 15.59 -45.44
C VAL A 689 23.06 14.21 -45.57
N VAL A 690 22.40 13.74 -44.50
CA VAL A 690 21.65 12.48 -44.50
C VAL A 690 20.46 12.55 -45.45
N ASP A 691 19.65 13.61 -45.40
CA ASP A 691 18.51 13.79 -46.31
C ASP A 691 18.96 13.83 -47.78
N THR A 692 20.05 14.55 -48.08
CA THR A 692 20.64 14.58 -49.44
C THR A 692 21.06 13.19 -49.91
N PHE A 693 21.69 12.39 -49.04
CA PHE A 693 22.05 11.00 -49.34
C PHE A 693 20.81 10.13 -49.55
N LEU A 694 19.82 10.25 -48.68
CA LEU A 694 18.60 9.45 -48.70
C LEU A 694 17.76 9.76 -49.95
N ARG A 695 17.60 11.02 -50.36
CA ARG A 695 16.84 11.39 -51.55
C ARG A 695 17.48 10.99 -52.88
N HIS A 696 18.79 10.70 -52.91
CA HIS A 696 19.46 10.34 -54.16
C HIS A 696 19.03 8.94 -54.65
N PRO A 697 18.45 8.80 -55.86
CA PRO A 697 17.86 7.55 -56.33
C PRO A 697 18.89 6.44 -56.59
N GLU A 698 20.09 6.78 -57.10
CA GLU A 698 21.10 5.76 -57.44
C GLU A 698 22.16 5.52 -56.35
N ARG A 699 22.27 6.43 -55.37
CA ARG A 699 23.35 6.39 -54.38
C ARG A 699 22.94 5.48 -53.23
N ARG A 700 23.57 4.31 -53.16
CA ARG A 700 23.26 3.26 -52.17
C ARG A 700 24.11 3.31 -50.92
N ALA A 701 25.32 3.88 -50.98
CA ALA A 701 26.23 3.94 -49.85
C ALA A 701 26.81 5.34 -49.62
N LEU A 702 27.05 5.66 -48.34
CA LEU A 702 27.74 6.86 -47.89
C LEU A 702 28.75 6.46 -46.80
N ASP A 703 30.03 6.64 -47.11
CA ASP A 703 31.13 6.55 -46.15
C ASP A 703 31.46 7.97 -45.65
N TRP A 704 31.18 8.26 -44.39
CA TRP A 704 31.25 9.61 -43.83
C TRP A 704 32.07 9.68 -42.53
N PRO A 705 33.31 10.19 -42.56
CA PRO A 705 34.14 10.38 -41.37
C PRO A 705 33.53 11.42 -40.42
N LEU A 706 33.19 10.99 -39.20
CA LEU A 706 32.47 11.84 -38.23
C LEU A 706 32.97 11.58 -36.81
N ALA A 707 32.88 12.59 -35.93
CA ALA A 707 33.15 12.42 -34.50
C ALA A 707 32.06 11.56 -33.80
N LYS A 708 32.37 11.00 -32.63
CA LYS A 708 31.49 10.05 -31.91
C LYS A 708 30.07 10.61 -31.68
N ASP A 709 29.93 11.83 -31.17
CA ASP A 709 28.62 12.42 -30.86
C ASP A 709 27.81 12.71 -32.12
N LYS A 710 28.47 13.14 -33.20
CA LYS A 710 27.84 13.35 -34.51
C LYS A 710 27.32 12.04 -35.11
N ARG A 711 28.08 10.94 -34.99
CA ARG A 711 27.60 9.61 -35.42
C ARG A 711 26.43 9.13 -34.58
N ARG A 712 26.47 9.30 -33.26
CA ARG A 712 25.37 8.92 -32.34
C ARG A 712 24.06 9.60 -32.74
N HIS A 713 24.10 10.89 -33.07
CA HIS A 713 22.92 11.61 -33.54
C HIS A 713 22.34 11.00 -34.84
N VAL A 714 23.19 10.69 -35.82
CA VAL A 714 22.73 10.09 -37.10
C VAL A 714 22.18 8.68 -36.90
N HIS A 715 22.81 7.86 -36.05
CA HIS A 715 22.29 6.54 -35.67
C HIS A 715 20.88 6.66 -35.08
N ALA A 716 20.71 7.52 -34.06
CA ALA A 716 19.40 7.75 -33.44
C ALA A 716 18.35 8.22 -34.46
N ARG A 717 18.70 9.14 -35.37
CA ARG A 717 17.77 9.61 -36.41
C ARG A 717 17.30 8.51 -37.36
N ILE A 718 18.15 7.53 -37.66
CA ILE A 718 17.80 6.39 -38.52
C ILE A 718 16.96 5.37 -37.73
N ASP A 719 17.35 5.07 -36.49
CA ASP A 719 16.66 4.12 -35.62
C ASP A 719 15.26 4.62 -35.21
N ASP A 720 15.15 5.87 -34.77
CA ASP A 720 13.87 6.48 -34.34
C ASP A 720 12.83 6.55 -35.46
N ALA A 721 13.29 6.64 -36.71
CA ALA A 721 12.44 6.66 -37.90
C ALA A 721 12.34 5.29 -38.59
N GLU A 722 12.98 4.26 -38.03
CA GLU A 722 13.06 2.89 -38.56
C GLU A 722 13.42 2.83 -40.05
N LEU A 723 14.34 3.70 -40.53
CA LEU A 723 14.62 3.79 -41.98
C LEU A 723 15.30 2.50 -42.49
N PRO A 724 15.05 2.06 -43.74
CA PRO A 724 15.64 0.86 -44.34
C PRO A 724 17.10 1.08 -44.76
N VAL A 725 17.95 1.48 -43.80
CA VAL A 725 19.36 1.82 -43.99
C VAL A 725 20.18 1.08 -42.94
N ARG A 726 21.08 0.21 -43.39
CA ARG A 726 22.11 -0.38 -42.53
C ARG A 726 23.11 0.70 -42.17
N HIS A 727 23.37 0.89 -40.88
CA HIS A 727 24.25 1.94 -40.37
C HIS A 727 25.31 1.34 -39.44
N GLU A 728 26.58 1.51 -39.78
CA GLU A 728 27.68 0.89 -39.02
C GLU A 728 28.87 1.84 -38.88
N THR A 729 29.56 1.79 -37.74
CA THR A 729 30.80 2.55 -37.55
C THR A 729 32.00 1.67 -37.93
N ARG A 730 32.68 1.99 -39.04
CA ARG A 730 33.96 1.37 -39.42
C ARG A 730 35.11 2.00 -38.62
N ARG A 731 35.72 1.21 -37.73
CA ARG A 731 36.75 1.67 -36.77
C ARG A 731 38.17 1.63 -37.35
N GLN A 732 38.37 2.23 -38.52
CA GLN A 732 39.68 2.33 -39.18
C GLN A 732 39.98 3.80 -39.53
N GLY A 733 41.07 4.37 -39.00
CA GLY A 733 41.41 5.80 -39.09
C GLY A 733 40.81 6.67 -37.99
N ARG A 734 41.17 7.96 -37.90
CA ARG A 734 40.51 8.95 -37.02
C ARG A 734 40.22 10.23 -37.80
N PRO A 735 38.97 10.77 -37.78
CA PRO A 735 37.79 10.22 -37.11
C PRO A 735 37.27 8.91 -37.74
N TYR A 736 36.57 8.07 -36.95
CA TYR A 736 35.94 6.84 -37.48
C TYR A 736 34.83 7.16 -38.49
N THR A 737 34.67 6.29 -39.48
CA THR A 737 33.73 6.46 -40.60
C THR A 737 32.38 5.83 -40.27
N LEU A 738 31.30 6.61 -40.38
CA LEU A 738 29.93 6.11 -40.42
C LEU A 738 29.65 5.61 -41.84
N VAL A 739 29.31 4.33 -41.97
CA VAL A 739 28.94 3.69 -43.23
C VAL A 739 27.44 3.52 -43.23
N LEU A 740 26.75 4.25 -44.11
CA LEU A 740 25.31 4.12 -44.34
C LEU A 740 25.09 3.38 -45.64
N THR A 741 24.28 2.32 -45.63
CA THR A 741 23.94 1.52 -46.82
C THR A 741 22.43 1.35 -46.90
N LYS A 742 21.80 1.81 -47.97
CA LYS A 742 20.38 1.57 -48.24
C LYS A 742 20.15 0.09 -48.54
N THR A 743 19.12 -0.48 -47.94
CA THR A 743 18.86 -1.93 -47.94
C THR A 743 17.67 -2.29 -48.84
N GLU A 744 17.61 -3.55 -49.26
CA GLU A 744 16.48 -4.07 -50.05
C GLU A 744 15.15 -4.07 -49.28
N ASP A 745 15.20 -3.98 -47.94
CA ASP A 745 14.05 -3.79 -47.07
C ASP A 745 13.16 -2.61 -47.52
N LEU A 746 13.72 -1.60 -48.20
CA LEU A 746 12.94 -0.50 -48.78
C LEU A 746 11.86 -1.01 -49.76
N PHE A 747 12.25 -1.86 -50.71
CA PHE A 747 11.35 -2.37 -51.73
C PHE A 747 10.37 -3.39 -51.15
N GLU A 748 10.86 -4.23 -50.24
CA GLU A 748 10.03 -5.25 -49.59
C GLU A 748 8.95 -4.62 -48.71
N ARG A 749 9.29 -3.58 -47.93
CA ARG A 749 8.32 -2.84 -47.12
C ARG A 749 7.26 -2.15 -47.96
N GLU A 750 7.63 -1.52 -49.08
CA GLU A 750 6.65 -0.90 -49.97
C GLU A 750 5.74 -1.92 -50.65
N ARG A 751 6.29 -3.07 -51.07
CA ARG A 751 5.51 -4.19 -51.61
C ARG A 751 4.50 -4.70 -50.59
N LEU A 752 4.94 -5.00 -49.36
CA LEU A 752 4.09 -5.48 -48.27
C LEU A 752 3.03 -4.44 -47.86
N ALA A 753 3.39 -3.15 -47.79
CA ALA A 753 2.44 -2.09 -47.50
C ALA A 753 1.34 -2.01 -48.57
N ARG A 754 1.71 -2.15 -49.84
CA ARG A 754 0.75 -2.14 -50.95
C ARG A 754 -0.17 -3.37 -50.94
N GLU A 755 0.37 -4.56 -50.68
CA GLU A 755 -0.42 -5.79 -50.49
C GLU A 755 -1.39 -5.67 -49.31
N CYS A 756 -0.94 -5.07 -48.21
CA CYS A 756 -1.79 -4.76 -47.06
C CYS A 756 -2.90 -3.77 -47.42
N HIS A 757 -2.60 -2.73 -48.20
CA HIS A 757 -3.59 -1.77 -48.69
C HIS A 757 -4.61 -2.41 -49.64
N GLU A 758 -4.18 -3.30 -50.55
CA GLU A 758 -5.07 -4.07 -51.42
C GLU A 758 -6.00 -4.97 -50.62
N ALA A 759 -5.46 -5.71 -49.63
CA ALA A 759 -6.25 -6.55 -48.74
C ALA A 759 -7.25 -5.74 -47.89
N ASN A 760 -6.83 -4.58 -47.37
CA ASN A 760 -7.70 -3.68 -46.61
C ASN A 760 -8.81 -3.08 -47.49
N LEU A 761 -8.50 -2.71 -48.74
CA LEU A 761 -9.52 -2.21 -49.67
C LEU A 761 -10.53 -3.30 -50.05
N ALA A 762 -10.07 -4.52 -50.32
CA ALA A 762 -10.93 -5.66 -50.58
C ALA A 762 -11.89 -5.91 -49.40
N TRP A 763 -11.36 -5.91 -48.17
CA TRP A 763 -12.18 -6.02 -46.96
C TRP A 763 -13.21 -4.88 -46.82
N LEU A 764 -12.86 -3.63 -47.11
CA LEU A 764 -13.82 -2.51 -47.10
C LEU A 764 -14.91 -2.65 -48.17
N THR A 765 -14.58 -3.18 -49.34
CA THR A 765 -15.55 -3.43 -50.40
C THR A 765 -16.49 -4.58 -50.03
N ASP A 766 -15.96 -5.68 -49.50
CA ASP A 766 -16.73 -6.89 -49.20
C ASP A 766 -17.59 -6.74 -47.93
N ASP A 767 -16.99 -6.30 -46.82
CA ASP A 767 -17.64 -6.24 -45.52
C ASP A 767 -18.45 -4.94 -45.32
N TRP A 768 -17.92 -3.80 -45.78
CA TRP A 768 -18.52 -2.48 -45.61
C TRP A 768 -19.30 -1.98 -46.83
N LYS A 769 -19.32 -2.74 -47.94
CA LYS A 769 -20.03 -2.40 -49.18
C LYS A 769 -19.67 -1.03 -49.73
N VAL A 770 -18.44 -0.59 -49.51
CA VAL A 770 -17.95 0.67 -50.10
C VAL A 770 -17.83 0.44 -51.60
N SER A 771 -18.57 1.24 -52.39
CA SER A 771 -18.59 1.18 -53.85
C SER A 771 -17.17 1.10 -54.40
N THR A 772 -16.89 0.10 -55.25
CA THR A 772 -15.58 -0.16 -55.88
C THR A 772 -14.96 1.06 -56.52
#